data_AF-A0A1Z8TYZ5-F1
#
_entry.id   AF-A0A1Z8TYZ5-F1
#
_cell.length_a   1.000
_cell.length_b   1.000
_cell.length_c   1.000
_cell.angle_alpha   90.00
_cell.angle_beta   90.00
_cell.angle_gamma   90.00
#
_symmetry.space_group_name_H-M   'P 1'
#
loop_
_entity.id
_entity.type
_entity.pdbx_description
1 polymer ?
#
loop_
_entity_poly.entity_id
_entity_poly.type
_entity_poly.pdbx_seq_one_letter_code
_entity_poly.pdbx_strand_id
1 'polypeptide(L)'
;MSAQQNTDDSKLKLTTNQKISILASFAKAKVLEQIQCVWFIILYLIVFQVLVLGLPIVYSLMIAVGIMIVIVGLAFFMEGLRLGLMPLGETLGSTLPRKKILGIPCLPTSLAFGFILGAFATFAEPAIGVLRAAGSGVDPTLAPLLWTILNTGAETLVYSVGVGVGIAVLLGVLRFYKGWSLKPFIYIGVVVLSMGTLYFQFSDARLQHVLGLAWDCGAVTTGPVTVPLVLALGIGVCRIVSTGGSSNTGFGVVTLASLFPILAVKCYALFLFTSDNYYSATYSEAEWHKNAGEYGKKYDPDLQRFGDIVAKRRLESAGSATGSEIARTLSPDDLSKVKTSLDETGKLPTGYSLKTQISGNSLNTKPLDSNDESSRAIVEPAMTQSIIVKEGISSPDEVWDPNTEILSAMTNNFDFFPNLFKPEEDANGNGILDPGEDIYSVNEEGVTVYNKPGENYPDAVLDGPDQDRGAIEGALWAIVPLCLILLIVLRVGLQQRPKHLDELVIGISCAVIGMGLFNLGISLGLTPLGEQLGGNVVSSFAPIEPWASEGFVDPMFASSTAGKCLAILFGFILGYGATLAEPALNALGATVEKITVGAFKKNLLMQTVATGVAIGIATGVAKIAFNLDLWYLLVPPYTILILITFLSSEDFVNFGWDSAGVTTGPITVPLVLAMGLGIGSKTGAIDGFGVLALASIGPIITVLTVGLIVRKKPKTDEDDNLATREAA
;
A
#
# COMPACT_ATOMS: atom_id res chain seq x y z
N MET A 1 -34.46 -30.34 -11.70
CA MET A 1 -34.29 -30.26 -13.17
C MET A 1 -34.55 -28.82 -13.58
N SER A 2 -33.53 -28.08 -14.01
CA SER A 2 -33.66 -26.72 -14.53
C SER A 2 -33.85 -26.76 -16.04
N ALA A 3 -34.74 -25.93 -16.59
CA ALA A 3 -35.00 -25.89 -18.02
C ALA A 3 -33.72 -25.59 -18.80
N GLN A 4 -33.38 -26.46 -19.76
CA GLN A 4 -32.37 -26.15 -20.76
C GLN A 4 -32.95 -25.09 -21.69
N GLN A 5 -32.50 -23.85 -21.55
CA GLN A 5 -32.57 -22.90 -22.65
C GLN A 5 -31.60 -23.40 -23.73
N ASN A 6 -32.13 -24.12 -24.70
CA ASN A 6 -31.48 -24.26 -26.00
C ASN A 6 -31.36 -22.84 -26.57
N THR A 7 -30.17 -22.26 -26.51
CA THR A 7 -29.84 -21.06 -27.27
C THR A 7 -29.62 -21.47 -28.71
N ASP A 8 -30.51 -21.02 -29.59
CA ASP A 8 -30.37 -21.20 -31.05
C ASP A 8 -29.03 -20.66 -31.54
N ASP A 9 -28.41 -21.38 -32.47
CA ASP A 9 -27.08 -21.11 -33.04
C ASP A 9 -27.04 -19.87 -33.98
N SER A 10 -28.06 -19.01 -33.93
CA SER A 10 -28.10 -17.75 -34.65
C SER A 10 -27.36 -16.66 -33.88
N LYS A 11 -26.04 -16.57 -34.07
CA LYS A 11 -25.24 -15.41 -33.64
C LYS A 11 -25.91 -14.12 -34.11
N LEU A 12 -26.45 -13.34 -33.16
CA LEU A 12 -27.12 -12.06 -33.41
C LEU A 12 -26.24 -11.18 -34.31
N LYS A 13 -26.68 -10.98 -35.56
CA LYS A 13 -25.97 -10.16 -36.57
C LYS A 13 -26.17 -8.66 -36.29
N LEU A 14 -25.66 -8.23 -35.15
CA LEU A 14 -25.60 -6.83 -34.76
C LEU A 14 -24.61 -6.09 -35.68
N THR A 15 -25.02 -4.93 -36.19
CA THR A 15 -24.15 -4.00 -36.92
C THR A 15 -23.02 -3.52 -36.01
N THR A 16 -21.85 -3.18 -36.55
CA THR A 16 -20.70 -2.68 -35.75
C THR A 16 -21.09 -1.52 -34.82
N ASN A 17 -21.92 -0.58 -35.31
CA ASN A 17 -22.44 0.53 -34.49
C ASN A 17 -23.36 0.06 -33.35
N GLN A 18 -24.15 -0.99 -33.54
CA GLN A 18 -24.98 -1.57 -32.48
C GLN A 18 -24.12 -2.28 -31.42
N LYS A 19 -23.08 -3.01 -31.85
CA LYS A 19 -22.11 -3.64 -30.94
C LYS A 19 -21.39 -2.58 -30.08
N ILE A 20 -20.87 -1.53 -30.72
CA ILE A 20 -20.22 -0.41 -30.02
C ILE A 20 -21.22 0.30 -29.10
N SER A 21 -22.47 0.54 -29.52
CA SER A 21 -23.48 1.17 -28.66
C SER A 21 -23.80 0.34 -27.40
N ILE A 22 -23.88 -0.99 -27.51
CA ILE A 22 -24.12 -1.87 -26.37
C ILE A 22 -22.90 -1.87 -25.43
N LEU A 23 -21.69 -2.04 -25.98
CA LEU A 23 -20.44 -1.99 -25.23
C LEU A 23 -20.23 -0.63 -24.53
N ALA A 24 -20.48 0.47 -25.22
CA ALA A 24 -20.36 1.82 -24.66
C ALA A 24 -21.41 2.07 -23.56
N SER A 25 -22.64 1.58 -23.71
CA SER A 25 -23.65 1.66 -22.64
C SER A 25 -23.27 0.84 -21.41
N PHE A 26 -22.68 -0.35 -21.60
CA PHE A 26 -22.19 -1.19 -20.52
C PHE A 26 -20.98 -0.57 -19.81
N ALA A 27 -19.96 -0.15 -20.58
CA ALA A 27 -18.77 0.52 -20.06
C ALA A 27 -19.12 1.83 -19.33
N LYS A 28 -20.05 2.63 -19.87
CA LYS A 28 -20.54 3.84 -19.20
C LYS A 28 -21.19 3.52 -17.85
N ALA A 29 -21.99 2.46 -17.76
CA ALA A 29 -22.59 2.04 -16.49
C ALA A 29 -21.50 1.63 -15.47
N LYS A 30 -20.51 0.84 -15.90
CA LYS A 30 -19.40 0.39 -15.04
C LYS A 30 -18.50 1.53 -14.56
N VAL A 31 -18.14 2.45 -15.43
CA VAL A 31 -17.37 3.65 -15.07
C VAL A 31 -18.18 4.56 -14.16
N LEU A 32 -19.50 4.71 -14.38
CA LEU A 32 -20.36 5.53 -13.53
C LEU A 32 -20.55 4.93 -12.13
N GLU A 33 -20.60 3.59 -11.99
CA GLU A 33 -20.50 2.91 -10.70
C GLU A 33 -19.19 3.27 -9.97
N GLN A 34 -18.03 3.24 -10.65
CA GLN A 34 -16.75 3.63 -10.03
C GLN A 34 -16.71 5.13 -9.68
N ILE A 35 -17.22 6.03 -10.53
CA ILE A 35 -17.32 7.47 -10.21
C ILE A 35 -18.17 7.66 -8.95
N GLN A 36 -19.30 6.96 -8.83
CA GLN A 36 -20.18 7.00 -7.65
C GLN A 36 -19.51 6.52 -6.36
N CYS A 37 -18.50 5.66 -6.46
CA CYS A 37 -17.63 5.31 -5.34
C CYS A 37 -16.68 6.48 -4.99
N VAL A 38 -15.84 6.93 -5.92
CA VAL A 38 -14.69 7.81 -5.56
C VAL A 38 -15.05 9.30 -5.42
N TRP A 39 -16.11 9.80 -6.07
CA TRP A 39 -16.39 11.25 -6.15
C TRP A 39 -16.49 11.94 -4.79
N PHE A 40 -17.09 11.29 -3.78
CA PHE A 40 -17.28 11.87 -2.46
C PHE A 40 -15.93 12.14 -1.78
N ILE A 41 -15.00 11.18 -1.89
CA ILE A 41 -13.64 11.30 -1.35
C ILE A 41 -12.91 12.43 -2.08
N ILE A 42 -12.90 12.41 -3.42
CA ILE A 42 -12.21 13.43 -4.24
C ILE A 42 -12.73 14.83 -3.92
N LEU A 43 -14.05 15.00 -3.88
CA LEU A 43 -14.67 16.28 -3.52
C LEU A 43 -14.32 16.71 -2.10
N TYR A 44 -14.40 15.79 -1.13
CA TYR A 44 -14.03 16.06 0.25
C TYR A 44 -12.57 16.53 0.37
N LEU A 45 -11.65 15.86 -0.31
CA LEU A 45 -10.22 16.18 -0.31
C LEU A 45 -9.92 17.54 -0.94
N ILE A 46 -10.53 17.84 -2.10
CA ILE A 46 -10.40 19.16 -2.75
C ILE A 46 -10.96 20.26 -1.85
N VAL A 47 -12.15 20.06 -1.29
CA VAL A 47 -12.77 21.04 -0.37
C VAL A 47 -11.92 21.22 0.88
N PHE A 48 -11.37 20.15 1.45
CA PHE A 48 -10.52 20.26 2.64
C PHE A 48 -9.21 21.00 2.34
N GLN A 49 -8.50 20.66 1.26
CA GLN A 49 -7.23 21.31 0.93
C GLN A 49 -7.41 22.79 0.56
N VAL A 50 -8.41 23.11 -0.27
CA VAL A 50 -8.63 24.49 -0.77
C VAL A 50 -9.36 25.38 0.22
N LEU A 51 -10.41 24.88 0.91
CA LEU A 51 -11.24 25.70 1.80
C LEU A 51 -10.74 25.65 3.25
N VAL A 52 -10.37 24.47 3.76
CA VAL A 52 -9.98 24.32 5.18
C VAL A 52 -8.50 24.66 5.37
N LEU A 53 -7.59 24.09 4.57
CA LEU A 53 -6.16 24.38 4.70
C LEU A 53 -5.72 25.67 3.97
N GLY A 54 -6.52 26.15 3.01
CA GLY A 54 -6.18 27.35 2.22
C GLY A 54 -5.00 27.17 1.26
N LEU A 55 -4.60 25.92 0.99
CA LEU A 55 -3.42 25.59 0.18
C LEU A 55 -3.82 25.16 -1.23
N PRO A 56 -3.06 25.54 -2.28
CA PRO A 56 -3.26 25.02 -3.62
C PRO A 56 -2.93 23.52 -3.69
N ILE A 57 -3.49 22.84 -4.70
CA ILE A 57 -3.15 21.45 -5.03
C ILE A 57 -2.00 21.48 -6.05
N VAL A 58 -0.80 21.10 -5.61
CA VAL A 58 0.38 21.02 -6.49
C VAL A 58 0.20 19.83 -7.45
N TYR A 59 0.58 19.99 -8.71
CA TYR A 59 0.35 19.01 -9.78
C TYR A 59 -1.12 18.59 -9.96
N SER A 60 -2.08 19.48 -9.70
CA SER A 60 -3.53 19.22 -9.81
C SER A 60 -3.97 18.54 -11.12
N LEU A 61 -3.35 18.88 -12.27
CA LEU A 61 -3.62 18.22 -13.55
C LEU A 61 -3.18 16.74 -13.54
N MET A 62 -1.96 16.46 -13.05
CA MET A 62 -1.43 15.10 -12.94
C MET A 62 -2.30 14.25 -12.02
N ILE A 63 -2.68 14.80 -10.85
CA ILE A 63 -3.55 14.13 -9.88
C ILE A 63 -4.93 13.85 -10.50
N ALA A 64 -5.52 14.82 -11.21
CA ALA A 64 -6.82 14.64 -11.87
C ALA A 64 -6.78 13.58 -12.98
N VAL A 65 -5.71 13.55 -13.79
CA VAL A 65 -5.49 12.52 -14.81
C VAL A 65 -5.26 11.15 -14.16
N GLY A 66 -4.43 11.07 -13.12
CA GLY A 66 -4.19 9.85 -12.34
C GLY A 66 -5.48 9.27 -11.76
N ILE A 67 -6.32 10.10 -11.13
CA ILE A 67 -7.64 9.70 -10.60
C ILE A 67 -8.56 9.20 -11.71
N MET A 68 -8.60 9.86 -12.87
CA MET A 68 -9.40 9.38 -14.02
C MET A 68 -8.90 8.02 -14.52
N ILE A 69 -7.58 7.81 -14.53
CA ILE A 69 -6.95 6.53 -14.87
C ILE A 69 -7.28 5.47 -13.80
N VAL A 70 -7.29 5.78 -12.50
CA VAL A 70 -7.76 4.86 -11.44
C VAL A 70 -9.19 4.40 -11.70
N ILE A 71 -10.10 5.35 -11.96
CA ILE A 71 -11.53 5.06 -12.15
C ILE A 71 -11.76 4.11 -13.34
N VAL A 72 -11.03 4.32 -14.45
CA VAL A 72 -11.08 3.44 -15.62
C VAL A 72 -10.42 2.09 -15.33
N GLY A 73 -9.20 2.10 -14.78
CA GLY A 73 -8.44 0.89 -14.45
C GLY A 73 -9.20 -0.03 -13.49
N LEU A 74 -9.75 0.53 -12.42
CA LEU A 74 -10.58 -0.20 -11.45
C LEU A 74 -11.85 -0.78 -12.07
N ALA A 75 -12.50 -0.06 -13.00
CA ALA A 75 -13.67 -0.57 -13.72
C ALA A 75 -13.34 -1.79 -14.59
N PHE A 76 -12.25 -1.73 -15.36
CA PHE A 76 -11.75 -2.86 -16.15
C PHE A 76 -11.30 -4.02 -15.26
N PHE A 77 -10.56 -3.72 -14.19
CA PHE A 77 -10.05 -4.71 -13.25
C PHE A 77 -11.18 -5.49 -12.58
N MET A 78 -12.13 -4.81 -11.93
CA MET A 78 -13.23 -5.46 -11.18
C MET A 78 -14.14 -6.30 -12.07
N GLU A 79 -14.44 -5.85 -13.30
CA GLU A 79 -15.24 -6.65 -14.23
C GLU A 79 -14.40 -7.82 -14.81
N GLY A 80 -13.10 -7.62 -15.04
CA GLY A 80 -12.16 -8.68 -15.40
C GLY A 80 -12.05 -9.79 -14.35
N LEU A 81 -11.93 -9.43 -13.07
CA LEU A 81 -11.98 -10.37 -11.94
C LEU A 81 -13.32 -11.13 -11.90
N ARG A 82 -14.43 -10.44 -12.15
CA ARG A 82 -15.79 -11.00 -12.09
C ARG A 82 -16.08 -12.00 -13.22
N LEU A 83 -15.60 -11.73 -14.43
CA LEU A 83 -15.77 -12.61 -15.59
C LEU A 83 -14.70 -13.72 -15.63
N GLY A 84 -13.47 -13.42 -15.18
CA GLY A 84 -12.33 -14.33 -15.21
C GLY A 84 -12.16 -15.18 -13.95
N LEU A 85 -11.74 -14.53 -12.85
CA LEU A 85 -11.20 -15.20 -11.65
C LEU A 85 -12.27 -15.73 -10.69
N MET A 86 -13.35 -14.99 -10.43
CA MET A 86 -14.40 -15.43 -9.50
C MET A 86 -15.10 -16.73 -9.94
N PRO A 87 -15.46 -16.93 -11.24
CA PRO A 87 -16.07 -18.19 -11.70
C PRO A 87 -15.11 -19.38 -11.62
N LEU A 88 -13.80 -19.16 -11.84
CA LEU A 88 -12.78 -20.20 -11.59
C LEU A 88 -12.76 -20.58 -10.11
N GLY A 89 -12.76 -19.61 -9.19
CA GLY A 89 -12.84 -19.84 -7.74
C GLY A 89 -14.05 -20.69 -7.32
N GLU A 90 -15.27 -20.31 -7.75
CA GLU A 90 -16.49 -21.05 -7.40
C GLU A 90 -16.53 -22.45 -8.03
N THR A 91 -16.12 -22.59 -9.29
CA THR A 91 -16.09 -23.91 -9.96
C THR A 91 -15.07 -24.84 -9.31
N LEU A 92 -13.87 -24.35 -8.97
CA LEU A 92 -12.84 -25.13 -8.26
C LEU A 92 -13.31 -25.50 -6.85
N GLY A 93 -13.81 -24.55 -6.06
CA GLY A 93 -14.39 -24.81 -4.75
C GLY A 93 -15.51 -25.85 -4.78
N SER A 94 -16.33 -25.85 -5.84
CA SER A 94 -17.44 -26.80 -6.01
C SER A 94 -17.10 -28.11 -6.75
N THR A 95 -15.82 -28.38 -7.04
CA THR A 95 -15.41 -29.61 -7.74
C THR A 95 -14.25 -30.34 -7.06
N LEU A 96 -13.31 -29.61 -6.45
CA LEU A 96 -12.20 -30.17 -5.68
C LEU A 96 -12.66 -31.12 -4.56
N PRO A 97 -13.74 -30.84 -3.79
CA PRO A 97 -14.20 -31.77 -2.76
C PRO A 97 -14.78 -33.09 -3.30
N ARG A 98 -15.11 -33.17 -4.59
CA ARG A 98 -15.81 -34.31 -5.21
C ARG A 98 -14.90 -35.28 -5.95
N LYS A 99 -13.74 -34.83 -6.45
CA LYS A 99 -12.91 -35.62 -7.37
C LYS A 99 -11.55 -35.97 -6.75
N LYS A 100 -11.10 -37.22 -6.93
CA LYS A 100 -9.69 -37.61 -6.71
C LYS A 100 -8.87 -37.11 -7.89
N ILE A 101 -7.74 -36.47 -7.62
CA ILE A 101 -6.82 -35.93 -8.63
C ILE A 101 -5.50 -36.72 -8.51
N LEU A 102 -4.97 -37.23 -9.63
CA LEU A 102 -3.74 -38.04 -9.68
C LEU A 102 -3.64 -39.18 -8.62
N GLY A 103 -4.79 -39.78 -8.23
CA GLY A 103 -4.83 -40.83 -7.21
C GLY A 103 -4.78 -40.34 -5.76
N ILE A 104 -4.48 -39.06 -5.52
CA ILE A 104 -4.50 -38.43 -4.19
C ILE A 104 -5.96 -38.26 -3.72
N PRO A 105 -6.28 -38.48 -2.42
CA PRO A 105 -7.60 -38.17 -1.88
C PRO A 105 -7.95 -36.68 -2.02
N CYS A 106 -9.26 -36.37 -2.08
CA CYS A 106 -9.75 -35.01 -2.34
C CYS A 106 -9.32 -34.00 -1.27
N LEU A 107 -9.27 -34.40 0.01
CA LEU A 107 -8.95 -33.50 1.11
C LEU A 107 -7.51 -32.94 1.03
N PRO A 108 -6.41 -33.73 1.01
CA PRO A 108 -5.06 -33.19 0.84
C PRO A 108 -4.88 -32.37 -0.43
N THR A 109 -5.55 -32.76 -1.53
CA THR A 109 -5.48 -32.02 -2.79
C THR A 109 -6.14 -30.64 -2.67
N SER A 110 -7.33 -30.56 -2.07
CA SER A 110 -8.02 -29.27 -1.87
C SER A 110 -7.31 -28.35 -0.86
N LEU A 111 -6.60 -28.92 0.12
CA LEU A 111 -5.76 -28.18 1.07
C LEU A 111 -4.50 -27.62 0.39
N ALA A 112 -3.76 -28.46 -0.35
CA ALA A 112 -2.58 -28.03 -1.11
C ALA A 112 -2.95 -26.98 -2.17
N PHE A 113 -4.07 -27.17 -2.87
CA PHE A 113 -4.60 -26.18 -3.80
C PHE A 113 -5.00 -24.88 -3.08
N GLY A 114 -5.68 -24.96 -1.93
CA GLY A 114 -6.04 -23.77 -1.14
C GLY A 114 -4.81 -22.97 -0.69
N PHE A 115 -3.73 -23.65 -0.29
CA PHE A 115 -2.45 -23.02 0.03
C PHE A 115 -1.85 -22.28 -1.16
N ILE A 116 -1.69 -22.96 -2.31
CA ILE A 116 -1.15 -22.35 -3.52
C ILE A 116 -2.03 -21.18 -3.97
N LEU A 117 -3.36 -21.33 -3.92
CA LEU A 117 -4.30 -20.28 -4.29
C LEU A 117 -4.13 -19.03 -3.41
N GLY A 118 -4.06 -19.20 -2.08
CA GLY A 118 -3.89 -18.07 -1.16
C GLY A 118 -2.56 -17.33 -1.38
N ALA A 119 -1.48 -18.08 -1.60
CA ALA A 119 -0.17 -17.49 -1.91
C ALA A 119 -0.21 -16.70 -3.23
N PHE A 120 -0.72 -17.28 -4.32
CA PHE A 120 -0.78 -16.58 -5.61
C PHE A 120 -1.82 -15.46 -5.69
N ALA A 121 -2.90 -15.54 -4.92
CA ALA A 121 -3.85 -14.41 -4.76
C ALA A 121 -3.16 -13.19 -4.14
N THR A 122 -2.20 -13.40 -3.25
CA THR A 122 -1.43 -12.33 -2.60
C THR A 122 -0.52 -11.60 -3.60
N PHE A 123 0.16 -12.31 -4.50
CA PHE A 123 0.95 -11.67 -5.58
C PHE A 123 0.06 -10.88 -6.56
N ALA A 124 -1.20 -11.29 -6.71
CA ALA A 124 -2.16 -10.60 -7.53
C ALA A 124 -2.79 -9.36 -6.86
N GLU A 125 -2.50 -9.09 -5.59
CA GLU A 125 -3.16 -8.04 -4.81
C GLU A 125 -2.48 -6.66 -5.03
N PRO A 126 -3.14 -5.69 -5.70
CA PRO A 126 -2.49 -4.41 -6.05
C PRO A 126 -2.02 -3.62 -4.83
N ALA A 127 -2.74 -3.79 -3.71
CA ALA A 127 -2.50 -3.10 -2.46
C ALA A 127 -1.14 -3.48 -1.82
N ILE A 128 -0.56 -4.63 -2.17
CA ILE A 128 0.79 -5.04 -1.74
C ILE A 128 1.88 -4.21 -2.45
N GLY A 129 1.67 -3.82 -3.71
CA GLY A 129 2.61 -2.95 -4.44
C GLY A 129 2.71 -1.56 -3.81
N VAL A 130 1.63 -1.07 -3.22
CA VAL A 130 1.61 0.17 -2.43
C VAL A 130 2.47 0.05 -1.17
N LEU A 131 2.42 -1.08 -0.44
CA LEU A 131 3.29 -1.30 0.71
C LEU A 131 4.78 -1.32 0.33
N ARG A 132 5.12 -1.82 -0.86
CA ARG A 132 6.49 -1.74 -1.40
C ARG A 132 6.90 -0.28 -1.65
N ALA A 133 6.07 0.50 -2.36
CA ALA A 133 6.31 1.92 -2.62
C ALA A 133 6.47 2.74 -1.33
N ALA A 134 5.64 2.46 -0.32
CA ALA A 134 5.70 3.04 1.02
C ALA A 134 7.05 2.80 1.73
N GLY A 135 7.80 1.77 1.34
CA GLY A 135 9.14 1.47 1.86
C GLY A 135 10.17 2.57 1.63
N SER A 136 10.07 3.28 0.51
CA SER A 136 10.96 4.39 0.16
C SER A 136 10.92 5.55 1.17
N GLY A 137 9.79 5.71 1.87
CA GLY A 137 9.56 6.75 2.88
C GLY A 137 10.23 6.48 4.23
N VAL A 138 10.54 5.22 4.56
CA VAL A 138 11.10 4.82 5.86
C VAL A 138 12.52 5.34 6.06
N ASP A 139 12.83 5.83 7.27
CA ASP A 139 14.17 6.30 7.60
C ASP A 139 15.12 5.13 7.98
N PRO A 140 16.22 4.91 7.23
CA PRO A 140 17.19 3.86 7.55
C PRO A 140 17.95 4.10 8.86
N THR A 141 18.11 5.35 9.31
CA THR A 141 18.85 5.69 10.54
C THR A 141 18.04 5.39 11.79
N LEU A 142 16.71 5.58 11.75
CA LEU A 142 15.82 5.37 12.89
C LEU A 142 15.25 3.95 12.94
N ALA A 143 14.95 3.35 11.77
CA ALA A 143 14.27 2.06 11.67
C ALA A 143 14.96 1.09 10.68
N PRO A 144 16.23 0.69 10.92
CA PRO A 144 17.03 -0.09 9.96
C PRO A 144 16.41 -1.43 9.57
N LEU A 145 15.81 -2.15 10.52
CA LEU A 145 15.16 -3.44 10.26
C LEU A 145 13.90 -3.27 9.39
N LEU A 146 13.10 -2.23 9.65
CA LEU A 146 11.92 -1.90 8.85
C LEU A 146 12.32 -1.49 7.43
N TRP A 147 13.33 -0.63 7.31
CA TRP A 147 13.90 -0.20 6.02
C TRP A 147 14.41 -1.39 5.22
N THR A 148 15.14 -2.32 5.86
CA THR A 148 15.63 -3.58 5.24
C THR A 148 14.46 -4.40 4.70
N ILE A 149 13.40 -4.59 5.49
CA ILE A 149 12.24 -5.41 5.11
C ILE A 149 11.49 -4.82 3.90
N LEU A 150 11.40 -3.50 3.80
CA LEU A 150 10.58 -2.83 2.78
C LEU A 150 11.35 -2.39 1.52
N ASN A 151 12.66 -2.19 1.59
CA ASN A 151 13.47 -1.83 0.44
C ASN A 151 14.20 -3.08 -0.10
N THR A 152 15.22 -3.58 0.61
CA THR A 152 16.03 -4.70 0.10
C THR A 152 15.36 -6.08 0.22
N GLY A 153 14.44 -6.22 1.18
CA GLY A 153 13.72 -7.47 1.47
C GLY A 153 12.29 -7.53 0.91
N ALA A 154 11.88 -6.54 0.11
CA ALA A 154 10.49 -6.34 -0.30
C ALA A 154 9.84 -7.60 -0.90
N GLU A 155 10.54 -8.30 -1.78
CA GLU A 155 10.01 -9.52 -2.42
C GLU A 155 9.87 -10.67 -1.41
N THR A 156 10.84 -10.81 -0.51
CA THR A 156 10.81 -11.83 0.55
C THR A 156 9.71 -11.54 1.57
N LEU A 157 9.41 -10.26 1.84
CA LEU A 157 8.22 -9.85 2.59
C LEU A 157 6.96 -10.35 1.88
N VAL A 158 6.78 -10.11 0.58
CA VAL A 158 5.60 -10.59 -0.17
C VAL A 158 5.53 -12.13 -0.19
N TYR A 159 6.65 -12.83 -0.35
CA TYR A 159 6.70 -14.30 -0.25
C TYR A 159 6.26 -14.79 1.14
N SER A 160 6.75 -14.17 2.22
CA SER A 160 6.35 -14.50 3.60
C SER A 160 4.86 -14.25 3.84
N VAL A 161 4.37 -13.09 3.43
CA VAL A 161 2.95 -12.70 3.49
C VAL A 161 2.08 -13.69 2.71
N GLY A 162 2.47 -14.06 1.49
CA GLY A 162 1.78 -15.03 0.64
C GLY A 162 1.74 -16.44 1.25
N VAL A 163 2.83 -16.91 1.89
CA VAL A 163 2.83 -18.15 2.67
C VAL A 163 1.84 -18.06 3.84
N GLY A 164 1.77 -16.91 4.52
CA GLY A 164 0.78 -16.63 5.56
C GLY A 164 -0.66 -16.76 5.06
N VAL A 165 -1.02 -16.09 3.95
CA VAL A 165 -2.34 -16.21 3.32
C VAL A 165 -2.61 -17.63 2.84
N GLY A 166 -1.62 -18.32 2.29
CA GLY A 166 -1.73 -19.73 1.88
C GLY A 166 -2.11 -20.65 3.05
N ILE A 167 -1.43 -20.51 4.20
CA ILE A 167 -1.75 -21.26 5.42
C ILE A 167 -3.17 -20.91 5.90
N ALA A 168 -3.57 -19.65 5.84
CA ALA A 168 -4.91 -19.20 6.22
C ALA A 168 -6.01 -19.84 5.36
N VAL A 169 -5.87 -19.82 4.03
CA VAL A 169 -6.84 -20.41 3.11
C VAL A 169 -6.89 -21.92 3.28
N LEU A 170 -5.74 -22.59 3.48
CA LEU A 170 -5.69 -24.01 3.81
C LEU A 170 -6.47 -24.32 5.10
N LEU A 171 -6.28 -23.55 6.16
CA LEU A 171 -6.99 -23.73 7.43
C LEU A 171 -8.49 -23.38 7.33
N GLY A 172 -8.86 -22.39 6.52
CA GLY A 172 -10.27 -22.07 6.23
C GLY A 172 -10.98 -23.18 5.47
N VAL A 173 -10.32 -23.76 4.46
CA VAL A 173 -10.82 -24.96 3.76
C VAL A 173 -10.94 -26.13 4.74
N LEU A 174 -9.90 -26.40 5.55
CA LEU A 174 -9.92 -27.47 6.56
C LEU A 174 -11.06 -27.29 7.59
N ARG A 175 -11.31 -26.06 8.03
CA ARG A 175 -12.40 -25.68 8.92
C ARG A 175 -13.75 -26.07 8.32
N PHE A 176 -13.98 -25.78 7.04
CA PHE A 176 -15.22 -26.18 6.34
C PHE A 176 -15.35 -27.70 6.20
N TYR A 177 -14.26 -28.43 5.90
CA TYR A 177 -14.29 -29.90 5.84
C TYR A 177 -14.64 -30.55 7.18
N LYS A 178 -14.25 -29.94 8.31
CA LYS A 178 -14.49 -30.47 9.66
C LYS A 178 -15.67 -29.83 10.38
N GLY A 179 -16.38 -28.89 9.75
CA GLY A 179 -17.50 -28.16 10.36
C GLY A 179 -17.11 -27.32 11.58
N TRP A 180 -15.85 -26.88 11.67
CA TRP A 180 -15.33 -26.16 12.84
C TRP A 180 -15.84 -24.70 12.90
N SER A 181 -16.12 -24.22 14.11
CA SER A 181 -16.47 -22.80 14.37
C SER A 181 -15.29 -21.87 14.10
N LEU A 182 -15.55 -20.57 13.90
CA LEU A 182 -14.48 -19.58 13.69
C LEU A 182 -13.80 -19.18 15.02
N LYS A 183 -14.58 -19.15 16.11
CA LYS A 183 -14.13 -18.66 17.42
C LYS A 183 -12.81 -19.24 17.93
N PRO A 184 -12.53 -20.56 17.86
CA PRO A 184 -11.26 -21.11 18.35
C PRO A 184 -10.04 -20.54 17.62
N PHE A 185 -10.16 -20.33 16.31
CA PHE A 185 -9.09 -19.72 15.51
C PHE A 185 -8.87 -18.25 15.88
N ILE A 186 -9.95 -17.49 16.10
CA ILE A 186 -9.86 -16.10 16.56
C ILE A 186 -9.17 -16.04 17.93
N TYR A 187 -9.59 -16.85 18.90
CA TYR A 187 -8.99 -16.80 20.24
C TYR A 187 -7.51 -17.15 20.22
N ILE A 188 -7.12 -18.25 19.55
CA ILE A 188 -5.70 -18.64 19.46
C ILE A 188 -4.91 -17.59 18.67
N GLY A 189 -5.41 -17.17 17.51
CA GLY A 189 -4.74 -16.20 16.65
C GLY A 189 -4.53 -14.85 17.33
N VAL A 190 -5.59 -14.24 17.86
CA VAL A 190 -5.52 -12.93 18.52
C VAL A 190 -4.65 -12.97 19.78
N VAL A 191 -4.70 -14.04 20.58
CA VAL A 191 -3.84 -14.17 21.77
C VAL A 191 -2.37 -14.33 21.35
N VAL A 192 -2.03 -15.18 20.38
CA VAL A 192 -0.67 -15.34 19.87
C VAL A 192 -0.15 -14.02 19.26
N LEU A 193 -0.95 -13.34 18.44
CA LEU A 193 -0.56 -12.06 17.84
C LEU A 193 -0.40 -10.93 18.87
N SER A 194 -1.22 -10.91 19.92
CA SER A 194 -1.12 -9.93 21.02
C SER A 194 0.13 -10.17 21.87
N MET A 195 0.40 -11.42 22.26
CA MET A 195 1.65 -11.79 22.95
C MET A 195 2.88 -11.46 22.09
N GLY A 196 2.83 -11.76 20.79
CA GLY A 196 3.90 -11.39 19.84
C GLY A 196 4.07 -9.87 19.69
N THR A 197 2.99 -9.09 19.81
CA THR A 197 3.06 -7.61 19.80
C THR A 197 3.76 -7.09 21.06
N LEU A 198 3.39 -7.61 22.23
CA LEU A 198 4.04 -7.26 23.50
C LEU A 198 5.52 -7.68 23.51
N TYR A 199 5.85 -8.85 22.97
CA TYR A 199 7.24 -9.31 22.84
C TYR A 199 8.08 -8.37 21.99
N PHE A 200 7.61 -8.01 20.79
CA PHE A 200 8.27 -7.03 19.92
C PHE A 200 8.38 -5.64 20.60
N GLN A 201 7.35 -5.20 21.33
CA GLN A 201 7.37 -3.91 22.00
C GLN A 201 8.43 -3.85 23.12
N PHE A 202 8.56 -4.90 23.93
CA PHE A 202 9.40 -4.88 25.14
C PHE A 202 10.79 -5.54 24.98
N SER A 203 11.10 -6.15 23.84
CA SER A 203 12.41 -6.80 23.63
C SER A 203 13.48 -5.87 23.07
N ASP A 204 13.19 -5.13 21.99
CA ASP A 204 14.20 -4.32 21.28
C ASP A 204 13.54 -3.19 20.48
N ALA A 205 14.13 -1.99 20.49
CA ALA A 205 13.63 -0.84 19.73
C ALA A 205 13.57 -1.10 18.21
N ARG A 206 14.51 -1.89 17.66
CA ARG A 206 14.54 -2.26 16.23
C ARG A 206 13.34 -3.10 15.82
N LEU A 207 12.78 -3.88 16.76
CA LEU A 207 11.57 -4.69 16.53
C LEU A 207 10.28 -3.87 16.66
N GLN A 208 10.26 -2.83 17.51
CA GLN A 208 9.08 -1.97 17.71
C GLN A 208 8.55 -1.40 16.39
N HIS A 209 9.42 -0.84 15.55
CA HIS A 209 9.03 -0.21 14.27
C HIS A 209 8.48 -1.19 13.21
N VAL A 210 8.72 -2.49 13.36
CA VAL A 210 8.14 -3.51 12.47
C VAL A 210 6.69 -3.83 12.85
N LEU A 211 6.21 -3.42 14.03
CA LEU A 211 4.84 -3.69 14.47
C LEU A 211 3.79 -3.02 13.60
N GLY A 212 3.99 -1.76 13.21
CA GLY A 212 3.07 -1.05 12.32
C GLY A 212 2.89 -1.79 11.00
N LEU A 213 4.00 -2.09 10.33
CA LEU A 213 4.01 -2.85 9.08
C LEU A 213 3.35 -4.24 9.24
N ALA A 214 3.72 -4.99 10.29
CA ALA A 214 3.21 -6.35 10.45
C ALA A 214 1.67 -6.39 10.56
N TRP A 215 1.07 -5.45 11.30
CA TRP A 215 -0.38 -5.37 11.42
C TRP A 215 -1.06 -4.78 10.18
N ASP A 216 -0.45 -3.78 9.53
CA ASP A 216 -0.95 -3.23 8.26
C ASP A 216 -0.91 -4.27 7.12
N CYS A 217 0.12 -5.12 7.04
CA CYS A 217 0.17 -6.25 6.09
C CYS A 217 -1.04 -7.19 6.21
N GLY A 218 -1.53 -7.44 7.43
CA GLY A 218 -2.75 -8.23 7.65
C GLY A 218 -4.03 -7.56 7.15
N ALA A 219 -4.06 -6.22 7.13
CA ALA A 219 -5.14 -5.47 6.50
C ALA A 219 -5.00 -5.49 4.97
N VAL A 220 -3.79 -5.34 4.43
CA VAL A 220 -3.56 -5.21 2.98
C VAL A 220 -3.80 -6.51 2.19
N THR A 221 -3.63 -7.69 2.80
CA THR A 221 -3.88 -8.99 2.13
C THR A 221 -5.34 -9.29 1.85
N THR A 222 -6.29 -8.50 2.38
CA THR A 222 -7.73 -8.71 2.17
C THR A 222 -8.31 -7.76 1.11
N GLY A 223 -7.52 -7.47 0.08
CA GLY A 223 -7.89 -6.57 -1.00
C GLY A 223 -8.85 -7.15 -2.07
N PRO A 224 -9.04 -6.40 -3.18
CA PRO A 224 -10.01 -6.70 -4.23
C PRO A 224 -9.81 -8.02 -4.97
N VAL A 225 -8.63 -8.65 -4.95
CA VAL A 225 -8.43 -9.97 -5.58
C VAL A 225 -8.67 -11.11 -4.59
N THR A 226 -8.04 -11.03 -3.43
CA THR A 226 -8.02 -12.13 -2.47
C THR A 226 -9.40 -12.38 -1.89
N VAL A 227 -10.13 -11.33 -1.51
CA VAL A 227 -11.45 -11.47 -0.88
C VAL A 227 -12.47 -12.17 -1.79
N PRO A 228 -12.76 -11.70 -3.02
CA PRO A 228 -13.77 -12.35 -3.86
C PRO A 228 -13.38 -13.77 -4.26
N LEU A 229 -12.10 -14.03 -4.51
CA LEU A 229 -11.59 -15.34 -4.93
C LEU A 229 -11.67 -16.38 -3.80
N VAL A 230 -11.21 -16.01 -2.60
CA VAL A 230 -11.24 -16.87 -1.41
C VAL A 230 -12.67 -17.09 -0.92
N LEU A 231 -13.53 -16.08 -0.98
CA LEU A 231 -14.95 -16.19 -0.65
C LEU A 231 -15.71 -17.05 -1.67
N ALA A 232 -15.43 -16.93 -2.97
CA ALA A 232 -16.00 -17.80 -4.01
C ALA A 232 -15.57 -19.26 -3.82
N LEU A 233 -14.30 -19.52 -3.50
CA LEU A 233 -13.80 -20.85 -3.13
C LEU A 233 -14.56 -21.38 -1.90
N GLY A 234 -14.62 -20.59 -0.82
CA GLY A 234 -15.26 -20.97 0.44
C GLY A 234 -16.74 -21.32 0.27
N ILE A 235 -17.50 -20.51 -0.47
CA ILE A 235 -18.90 -20.79 -0.83
C ILE A 235 -19.01 -22.08 -1.66
N GLY A 236 -18.10 -22.29 -2.62
CA GLY A 236 -18.05 -23.50 -3.45
C GLY A 236 -17.84 -24.77 -2.63
N VAL A 237 -16.90 -24.74 -1.67
CA VAL A 237 -16.60 -25.87 -0.76
C VAL A 237 -17.76 -26.12 0.20
N CYS A 238 -18.29 -25.07 0.86
CA CYS A 238 -19.41 -25.19 1.79
C CYS A 238 -20.66 -25.80 1.16
N ARG A 239 -20.97 -25.46 -0.11
CA ARG A 239 -22.12 -25.99 -0.86
C ARG A 239 -22.10 -27.53 -1.03
N ILE A 240 -20.97 -28.18 -0.75
CA ILE A 240 -20.78 -29.62 -0.95
C ILE A 240 -20.50 -30.36 0.34
N VAL A 241 -19.68 -29.77 1.21
CA VAL A 241 -19.20 -30.46 2.41
C VAL A 241 -20.09 -30.18 3.63
N SER A 242 -20.85 -29.08 3.63
CA SER A 242 -21.82 -28.79 4.70
C SER A 242 -22.96 -29.80 4.69
N THR A 243 -22.83 -30.83 5.52
CA THR A 243 -23.77 -31.94 5.64
C THR A 243 -24.45 -31.88 7.01
N GLY A 244 -25.28 -30.85 7.22
CA GLY A 244 -26.15 -30.75 8.39
C GLY A 244 -26.26 -29.35 9.02
N GLY A 245 -27.45 -28.74 8.88
CA GLY A 245 -28.10 -27.84 9.85
C GLY A 245 -27.49 -26.47 10.16
N SER A 246 -26.17 -26.32 10.15
CA SER A 246 -25.49 -25.05 10.49
C SER A 246 -25.40 -24.12 9.28
N SER A 247 -25.63 -22.83 9.51
CA SER A 247 -25.44 -21.72 8.57
C SER A 247 -23.96 -21.41 8.30
N ASN A 248 -23.13 -22.45 8.14
CA ASN A 248 -21.73 -22.38 7.70
C ASN A 248 -21.64 -21.98 6.22
N THR A 249 -22.13 -20.78 5.97
CA THR A 249 -21.86 -19.92 4.82
C THR A 249 -20.35 -19.68 4.73
N GLY A 250 -19.82 -19.43 3.53
CA GLY A 250 -18.36 -19.46 3.23
C GLY A 250 -17.49 -18.38 3.89
N PHE A 251 -17.96 -17.75 4.96
CA PHE A 251 -17.32 -16.67 5.71
C PHE A 251 -16.37 -17.18 6.79
N GLY A 252 -15.47 -16.30 7.22
CA GLY A 252 -14.42 -16.54 8.21
C GLY A 252 -13.08 -17.00 7.60
N VAL A 253 -12.99 -17.24 6.28
CA VAL A 253 -11.69 -17.47 5.64
C VAL A 253 -10.94 -16.16 5.43
N VAL A 254 -11.67 -15.08 5.11
CA VAL A 254 -11.09 -13.73 4.98
C VAL A 254 -10.49 -13.28 6.32
N THR A 255 -11.19 -13.54 7.43
CA THR A 255 -10.65 -13.37 8.79
C THR A 255 -9.31 -14.09 9.00
N LEU A 256 -9.15 -15.33 8.56
CA LEU A 256 -7.88 -16.05 8.71
C LEU A 256 -6.81 -15.42 7.80
N ALA A 257 -7.18 -15.00 6.60
CA ALA A 257 -6.30 -14.39 5.61
C ALA A 257 -5.77 -13.00 6.03
N SER A 258 -6.38 -12.35 7.02
CA SER A 258 -5.80 -11.16 7.67
C SER A 258 -4.91 -11.49 8.87
N LEU A 259 -5.21 -12.54 9.64
CA LEU A 259 -4.47 -12.85 10.87
C LEU A 259 -3.10 -13.52 10.63
N PHE A 260 -3.01 -14.45 9.66
CA PHE A 260 -1.76 -15.19 9.42
C PHE A 260 -0.61 -14.37 8.79
N PRO A 261 -0.86 -13.41 7.89
CA PRO A 261 0.20 -12.52 7.40
C PRO A 261 0.91 -11.74 8.52
N ILE A 262 0.17 -11.28 9.53
CA ILE A 262 0.74 -10.57 10.68
C ILE A 262 1.74 -11.47 11.43
N LEU A 263 1.42 -12.77 11.55
CA LEU A 263 2.33 -13.76 12.12
C LEU A 263 3.54 -14.00 11.21
N ALA A 264 3.32 -14.12 9.89
CA ALA A 264 4.38 -14.36 8.92
C ALA A 264 5.40 -13.21 8.84
N VAL A 265 4.94 -11.95 8.85
CA VAL A 265 5.83 -10.77 8.91
C VAL A 265 6.60 -10.72 10.22
N LYS A 266 5.97 -11.03 11.37
CA LYS A 266 6.68 -11.13 12.66
C LYS A 266 7.73 -12.25 12.65
N CYS A 267 7.42 -13.43 12.09
CA CYS A 267 8.38 -14.52 11.97
C CYS A 267 9.56 -14.14 11.04
N TYR A 268 9.30 -13.44 9.93
CA TYR A 268 10.34 -12.95 9.03
C TYR A 268 11.23 -11.90 9.69
N ALA A 269 10.65 -10.93 10.39
CA ALA A 269 11.39 -9.91 11.14
C ALA A 269 12.29 -10.53 12.23
N LEU A 270 11.77 -11.51 13.00
CA LEU A 270 12.59 -12.27 13.96
C LEU A 270 13.69 -13.08 13.29
N PHE A 271 13.44 -13.66 12.12
CA PHE A 271 14.45 -14.39 11.36
C PHE A 271 15.61 -13.48 10.93
N LEU A 272 15.34 -12.30 10.38
CA LEU A 272 16.38 -11.32 10.02
C LEU A 272 17.14 -10.83 11.27
N PHE A 273 16.40 -10.45 12.32
CA PHE A 273 16.95 -9.95 13.58
C PHE A 273 17.86 -10.97 14.27
N THR A 274 17.44 -12.24 14.39
CA THR A 274 18.23 -13.31 15.03
C THR A 274 19.37 -13.82 14.14
N SER A 275 19.25 -13.68 12.81
CA SER A 275 20.32 -14.05 11.88
C SER A 275 21.41 -12.99 11.78
N ASP A 276 21.17 -11.78 12.27
CA ASP A 276 21.99 -10.56 12.11
C ASP A 276 22.21 -10.18 10.63
N ASN A 277 21.14 -10.33 9.84
CA ASN A 277 21.10 -10.05 8.40
C ASN A 277 20.10 -8.91 8.12
N TYR A 278 20.49 -7.69 8.46
CA TYR A 278 19.75 -6.45 8.18
C TYR A 278 20.70 -5.25 8.27
N TYR A 279 20.31 -4.13 7.67
CA TYR A 279 21.11 -2.91 7.56
C TYR A 279 21.65 -2.43 8.93
N SER A 280 22.95 -2.12 8.98
CA SER A 280 23.60 -1.48 10.11
C SER A 280 23.52 0.04 9.96
N ALA A 281 22.89 0.73 10.91
CA ALA A 281 22.61 2.15 10.79
C ALA A 281 23.83 3.05 11.11
N THR A 282 24.85 3.06 10.24
CA THR A 282 26.17 3.70 10.45
C THR A 282 26.10 5.18 10.88
N TYR A 283 25.10 5.92 10.40
CA TYR A 283 24.89 7.34 10.72
C TYR A 283 23.83 7.60 11.81
N SER A 284 23.41 6.58 12.58
CA SER A 284 22.36 6.74 13.59
C SER A 284 22.90 7.28 14.92
N GLU A 285 22.38 8.43 15.37
CA GLU A 285 22.71 8.99 16.69
C GLU A 285 21.86 8.43 17.84
N ALA A 286 20.91 7.52 17.56
CA ALA A 286 19.91 7.08 18.52
C ALA A 286 20.52 6.34 19.74
N GLU A 287 19.89 6.48 20.92
CA GLU A 287 20.36 5.81 22.14
C GLU A 287 20.35 4.27 22.01
N TRP A 288 19.34 3.71 21.31
CA TRP A 288 19.29 2.28 21.06
C TRP A 288 20.47 1.82 20.20
N HIS A 289 20.92 2.64 19.25
CA HIS A 289 22.05 2.31 18.37
C HIS A 289 23.36 2.26 19.16
N LYS A 290 23.61 3.29 19.98
CA LYS A 290 24.75 3.38 20.89
C LYS A 290 24.83 2.20 21.88
N ASN A 291 23.67 1.70 22.32
CA ASN A 291 23.56 0.57 23.25
C ASN A 291 23.59 -0.82 22.57
N ALA A 292 23.33 -0.91 21.26
CA ALA A 292 23.21 -2.18 20.53
C ALA A 292 24.55 -2.83 20.16
N GLY A 293 25.65 -2.05 20.13
CA GLY A 293 26.95 -2.51 19.65
C GLY A 293 26.98 -2.75 18.13
N GLU A 294 27.89 -3.60 17.65
CA GLU A 294 27.96 -3.97 16.24
C GLU A 294 26.88 -5.01 15.88
N TYR A 295 26.04 -4.68 14.90
CA TYR A 295 25.01 -5.55 14.33
C TYR A 295 24.94 -5.39 12.80
N GLY A 296 24.22 -6.27 12.12
CA GLY A 296 24.13 -6.34 10.66
C GLY A 296 25.31 -7.06 9.99
N LYS A 297 26.05 -7.90 10.72
CA LYS A 297 27.33 -8.49 10.26
C LYS A 297 27.21 -9.49 9.12
N LYS A 298 26.01 -10.00 8.86
CA LYS A 298 25.71 -10.88 7.71
C LYS A 298 24.88 -10.19 6.64
N TYR A 299 24.63 -8.90 6.79
CA TYR A 299 24.02 -8.10 5.73
C TYR A 299 25.02 -7.92 4.60
N ASP A 300 24.51 -7.83 3.38
CA ASP A 300 25.34 -7.72 2.20
C ASP A 300 26.10 -6.36 2.21
N PRO A 301 27.43 -6.33 2.02
CA PRO A 301 28.21 -5.08 1.99
C PRO A 301 27.72 -4.06 0.95
N ASP A 302 27.14 -4.51 -0.16
CA ASP A 302 26.64 -3.64 -1.22
C ASP A 302 25.31 -3.02 -0.83
N LEU A 303 24.41 -3.81 -0.24
CA LEU A 303 23.14 -3.33 0.32
C LEU A 303 23.36 -2.41 1.53
N GLN A 304 24.38 -2.69 2.34
CA GLN A 304 24.85 -1.83 3.42
C GLN A 304 25.24 -0.46 2.87
N ARG A 305 26.10 -0.42 1.85
CA ARG A 305 26.54 0.81 1.19
C ARG A 305 25.38 1.57 0.54
N PHE A 306 24.40 0.88 -0.05
CA PHE A 306 23.18 1.51 -0.56
C PHE A 306 22.38 2.20 0.56
N GLY A 307 22.16 1.51 1.69
CA GLY A 307 21.51 2.09 2.88
C GLY A 307 22.26 3.30 3.43
N ASP A 308 23.59 3.24 3.47
CA ASP A 308 24.46 4.34 3.91
C ASP A 308 24.34 5.57 2.98
N ILE A 309 24.22 5.37 1.66
CA ILE A 309 23.99 6.46 0.69
C ILE A 309 22.61 7.09 0.90
N VAL A 310 21.56 6.29 1.10
CA VAL A 310 20.19 6.79 1.35
C VAL A 310 20.12 7.55 2.68
N ALA A 311 20.76 7.01 3.73
CA ALA A 311 20.88 7.67 5.03
C ALA A 311 21.62 9.01 4.91
N LYS A 312 22.79 9.02 4.25
CA LYS A 312 23.59 10.23 4.05
C LYS A 312 22.83 11.29 3.23
N ARG A 313 22.20 10.90 2.12
CA ARG A 313 21.37 11.81 1.30
C ARG A 313 20.23 12.42 2.12
N ARG A 314 19.54 11.62 2.95
CA ARG A 314 18.48 12.12 3.86
C ARG A 314 19.02 13.07 4.92
N LEU A 315 20.17 12.78 5.51
CA LEU A 315 20.83 13.66 6.49
C LEU A 315 21.35 14.95 5.84
N GLU A 316 21.81 14.90 4.60
CA GLU A 316 22.17 16.08 3.80
C GLU A 316 20.93 16.92 3.45
N SER A 317 19.82 16.29 3.03
CA SER A 317 18.55 16.99 2.80
C SER A 317 17.96 17.60 4.07
N ALA A 318 18.02 16.91 5.21
CA ALA A 318 17.61 17.43 6.51
C ALA A 318 18.59 18.51 7.03
N GLY A 319 19.88 18.38 6.73
CA GLY A 319 20.93 19.33 7.04
C GLY A 319 20.84 20.62 6.22
N SER A 320 20.32 20.56 4.99
CA SER A 320 20.02 21.74 4.16
C SER A 320 18.94 22.66 4.75
N ALA A 321 18.21 22.21 5.78
CA ALA A 321 17.36 23.08 6.61
C ALA A 321 18.16 23.97 7.59
N THR A 322 19.49 23.83 7.68
CA THR A 322 20.35 24.84 8.33
C THR A 322 20.68 25.95 7.36
N GLY A 323 19.84 26.98 7.36
CA GLY A 323 19.82 28.01 6.32
C GLY A 323 21.15 28.73 6.11
N SER A 324 21.72 28.60 4.91
CA SER A 324 22.68 29.57 4.37
C SER A 324 22.73 29.71 2.84
N GLU A 325 22.27 28.77 2.01
CA GLU A 325 22.62 28.77 0.55
C GLU A 325 21.44 28.83 -0.47
N ILE A 326 20.30 29.44 -0.13
CA ILE A 326 19.24 29.79 -1.12
C ILE A 326 19.03 31.33 -1.19
N ALA A 327 18.69 31.89 -2.37
CA ALA A 327 18.65 33.32 -2.78
C ALA A 327 19.95 33.89 -3.43
N ARG A 328 19.94 34.55 -4.62
CA ARG A 328 18.99 35.62 -5.02
C ARG A 328 19.05 36.25 -6.44
N THR A 329 17.91 36.86 -6.84
CA THR A 329 17.71 37.97 -7.81
C THR A 329 17.66 39.41 -7.19
N LEU A 330 18.27 40.44 -7.81
CA LEU A 330 18.43 41.80 -7.22
C LEU A 330 18.14 42.96 -8.20
N SER A 331 17.53 44.05 -7.72
CA SER A 331 17.06 45.21 -8.52
C SER A 331 18.13 46.31 -8.74
N PRO A 332 18.09 47.09 -9.85
CA PRO A 332 19.08 48.14 -10.15
C PRO A 332 19.23 49.21 -9.07
N ASP A 333 18.12 49.66 -8.46
CA ASP A 333 18.14 50.70 -7.41
C ASP A 333 18.84 50.23 -6.13
N ASP A 334 18.74 48.94 -5.81
CA ASP A 334 19.38 48.33 -4.66
C ASP A 334 20.91 48.22 -4.84
N LEU A 335 21.36 48.00 -6.07
CA LEU A 335 22.78 47.88 -6.43
C LEU A 335 23.53 49.22 -6.24
N SER A 336 22.85 50.35 -6.45
CA SER A 336 23.41 51.68 -6.19
C SER A 336 23.73 51.91 -4.70
N LYS A 337 22.83 51.49 -3.80
CA LYS A 337 22.95 51.65 -2.35
C LYS A 337 24.08 50.79 -1.76
N VAL A 338 24.27 49.59 -2.30
CA VAL A 338 25.37 48.70 -1.93
C VAL A 338 26.73 49.32 -2.25
N LYS A 339 26.90 49.93 -3.43
CA LYS A 339 28.16 50.57 -3.81
C LYS A 339 28.51 51.75 -2.91
N THR A 340 27.58 52.68 -2.69
CA THR A 340 27.81 53.86 -1.83
C THR A 340 28.22 53.48 -0.40
N SER A 341 27.59 52.45 0.18
CA SER A 341 27.95 51.95 1.52
C SER A 341 29.35 51.32 1.58
N LEU A 342 29.74 50.58 0.53
CA LEU A 342 31.08 49.97 0.46
C LEU A 342 32.17 51.03 0.34
N ASP A 343 31.97 52.04 -0.52
CA ASP A 343 32.97 53.09 -0.76
C ASP A 343 33.17 54.01 0.46
N GLU A 344 32.13 54.24 1.26
CA GLU A 344 32.20 55.11 2.46
C GLU A 344 32.62 54.39 3.74
N THR A 345 32.27 53.11 3.92
CA THR A 345 32.43 52.40 5.22
C THR A 345 33.14 51.06 5.16
N GLY A 346 33.43 50.53 3.96
CA GLY A 346 34.02 49.21 3.77
C GLY A 346 33.11 48.05 4.22
N LYS A 347 31.80 48.30 4.40
CA LYS A 347 30.82 47.32 4.87
C LYS A 347 29.55 47.34 4.01
N LEU A 348 28.94 46.17 3.89
CA LEU A 348 27.63 46.01 3.26
C LEU A 348 26.57 46.80 4.04
N PRO A 349 25.62 47.46 3.37
CA PRO A 349 24.54 48.17 4.04
C PRO A 349 23.60 47.19 4.73
N THR A 350 22.89 47.64 5.76
CA THR A 350 21.91 46.82 6.51
C THR A 350 20.87 46.21 5.58
N GLY A 351 20.68 44.88 5.66
CA GLY A 351 19.93 44.08 4.69
C GLY A 351 20.81 43.35 3.65
N TYR A 352 22.12 43.60 3.65
CA TYR A 352 23.19 43.19 2.73
C TYR A 352 24.07 42.01 3.21
N SER A 353 24.00 40.79 2.65
CA SER A 353 25.01 39.71 2.89
C SER A 353 25.83 39.34 1.63
N LEU A 354 26.56 38.21 1.61
CA LEU A 354 27.46 37.82 0.50
C LEU A 354 27.58 36.29 0.41
N LYS A 355 27.52 35.70 -0.80
CA LYS A 355 27.58 34.24 -1.05
C LYS A 355 28.47 33.91 -2.25
N THR A 356 28.92 32.67 -2.41
CA THR A 356 29.97 32.32 -3.39
C THR A 356 29.50 31.30 -4.43
N GLN A 357 29.58 31.67 -5.71
CA GLN A 357 29.29 30.85 -6.88
C GLN A 357 30.59 30.27 -7.47
N ILE A 358 30.52 29.15 -8.17
CA ILE A 358 31.67 28.55 -8.87
C ILE A 358 31.76 29.10 -10.31
N SER A 359 32.95 29.49 -10.75
CA SER A 359 33.19 30.18 -12.03
C SER A 359 34.48 29.70 -12.72
N GLY A 360 34.49 28.46 -13.19
CA GLY A 360 35.59 27.95 -14.02
C GLY A 360 35.38 26.53 -14.54
N ASN A 361 35.80 26.27 -15.79
CA ASN A 361 35.63 24.99 -16.48
C ASN A 361 36.79 23.99 -16.25
N SER A 362 37.58 24.19 -15.18
CA SER A 362 38.73 23.33 -14.86
C SER A 362 38.74 22.99 -13.38
N LEU A 363 39.15 21.77 -13.08
CA LEU A 363 39.06 21.12 -11.78
C LEU A 363 40.47 20.76 -11.32
N ASN A 364 40.88 21.24 -10.15
CA ASN A 364 42.15 20.89 -9.52
C ASN A 364 41.95 19.71 -8.56
N THR A 365 42.84 18.72 -8.64
CA THR A 365 42.81 17.54 -7.79
C THR A 365 43.78 17.65 -6.62
N LYS A 366 43.35 17.21 -5.44
CA LYS A 366 44.14 17.19 -4.21
C LYS A 366 43.90 15.86 -3.47
N PRO A 367 44.92 15.05 -3.17
CA PRO A 367 44.71 13.72 -2.57
C PRO A 367 44.01 13.81 -1.21
N LEU A 368 43.16 12.83 -0.87
CA LEU A 368 42.42 12.81 0.42
C LEU A 368 43.36 12.66 1.63
N ASP A 369 44.48 11.96 1.48
CA ASP A 369 45.55 11.83 2.49
C ASP A 369 46.89 12.15 1.83
N SER A 370 47.74 12.90 2.54
CA SER A 370 49.09 13.27 2.12
C SER A 370 50.10 12.12 2.06
N ASN A 371 49.81 10.96 2.67
CA ASN A 371 50.73 9.80 2.72
C ASN A 371 50.25 8.57 1.94
N ASP A 372 49.12 8.64 1.23
CA ASP A 372 48.58 7.54 0.42
C ASP A 372 48.33 7.99 -1.03
N GLU A 373 49.34 7.80 -1.88
CA GLU A 373 49.27 8.10 -3.33
C GLU A 373 48.34 7.15 -4.11
N SER A 374 47.74 6.13 -3.47
CA SER A 374 46.79 5.20 -4.08
C SER A 374 45.31 5.50 -3.78
N SER A 375 45.04 6.48 -2.89
CA SER A 375 43.69 6.90 -2.53
C SER A 375 43.11 8.01 -3.43
N ARG A 376 41.78 8.19 -3.39
CA ARG A 376 41.04 9.17 -4.21
C ARG A 376 41.50 10.61 -3.95
N ALA A 377 41.33 11.48 -4.94
CA ALA A 377 41.54 12.91 -4.82
C ALA A 377 40.21 13.67 -4.67
N ILE A 378 40.20 14.69 -3.80
CA ILE A 378 39.19 15.74 -3.76
C ILE A 378 39.38 16.58 -5.02
N VAL A 379 38.27 16.93 -5.68
CA VAL A 379 38.27 17.66 -6.94
C VAL A 379 37.60 19.03 -6.70
N GLU A 380 38.40 20.09 -6.65
CA GLU A 380 37.93 21.46 -6.38
C GLU A 380 37.93 22.29 -7.68
N PRO A 381 36.87 23.09 -7.96
CA PRO A 381 36.84 23.93 -9.15
C PRO A 381 37.82 25.11 -9.04
N ALA A 382 38.56 25.37 -10.11
CA ALA A 382 39.74 26.23 -10.09
C ALA A 382 39.48 27.73 -9.84
N MET A 383 38.23 28.20 -9.93
CA MET A 383 37.85 29.57 -9.60
C MET A 383 36.42 29.65 -9.05
N THR A 384 36.23 30.50 -8.05
CA THR A 384 34.94 30.85 -7.44
C THR A 384 34.77 32.37 -7.42
N GLN A 385 33.54 32.87 -7.59
CA GLN A 385 33.17 34.29 -7.61
C GLN A 385 32.02 34.54 -6.65
N SER A 386 32.09 35.60 -5.84
CA SER A 386 31.06 35.91 -4.85
C SER A 386 30.06 36.98 -5.29
N ILE A 387 28.79 36.77 -4.99
CA ILE A 387 27.61 37.61 -5.31
C ILE A 387 26.94 38.16 -4.04
N ILE A 388 26.15 39.24 -4.14
CA ILE A 388 25.69 40.05 -2.97
C ILE A 388 24.19 39.88 -2.61
N VAL A 389 23.98 39.92 -1.28
CA VAL A 389 23.06 39.17 -0.39
C VAL A 389 21.69 39.76 0.06
N LYS A 390 20.94 40.62 -0.68
CA LYS A 390 19.75 41.39 -0.15
C LYS A 390 18.64 40.60 0.61
N GLU A 391 18.63 40.60 1.93
CA GLU A 391 17.72 39.83 2.79
C GLU A 391 16.22 40.02 2.44
N GLY A 392 15.48 38.90 2.29
CA GLY A 392 14.00 38.89 2.15
C GLY A 392 13.37 38.27 0.89
N ILE A 393 14.11 37.61 -0.01
CA ILE A 393 13.58 36.92 -1.20
C ILE A 393 14.26 35.54 -1.33
N SER A 394 13.50 34.45 -1.48
CA SER A 394 14.02 33.11 -1.84
C SER A 394 14.21 32.99 -3.36
N SER A 395 15.08 32.09 -3.81
CA SER A 395 15.10 31.63 -5.20
C SER A 395 15.55 30.17 -5.24
N PRO A 396 14.69 29.21 -5.62
CA PRO A 396 14.99 27.79 -5.55
C PRO A 396 15.85 27.35 -6.73
N ASP A 397 16.89 26.54 -6.47
CA ASP A 397 17.73 25.92 -7.50
C ASP A 397 17.18 24.53 -7.89
N GLU A 398 15.96 24.50 -8.45
CA GLU A 398 15.49 23.42 -9.33
C GLU A 398 14.87 24.04 -10.58
N VAL A 399 15.70 24.21 -11.62
CA VAL A 399 15.28 24.85 -12.87
C VAL A 399 14.56 23.84 -13.76
N TRP A 400 13.23 23.98 -13.81
CA TRP A 400 12.34 23.37 -14.80
C TRP A 400 12.84 23.66 -16.23
N ASP A 401 13.16 22.63 -17.02
CA ASP A 401 13.43 22.78 -18.46
C ASP A 401 12.11 22.93 -19.24
N PRO A 402 11.84 24.08 -19.90
CA PRO A 402 10.61 24.29 -20.66
C PRO A 402 10.56 23.53 -21.99
N ASN A 403 11.65 22.87 -22.40
CA ASN A 403 11.73 22.04 -23.61
C ASN A 403 11.61 20.54 -23.34
N THR A 404 11.56 20.08 -22.08
CA THR A 404 11.19 18.70 -21.78
C THR A 404 9.80 18.45 -22.37
N GLU A 405 9.72 17.60 -23.40
CA GLU A 405 8.46 17.35 -24.07
C GLU A 405 7.43 16.89 -23.04
N ILE A 406 6.27 17.54 -22.99
CA ILE A 406 5.18 17.15 -22.08
C ILE A 406 4.73 15.71 -22.40
N LEU A 407 5.05 15.19 -23.60
CA LEU A 407 4.99 13.77 -23.91
C LEU A 407 6.13 12.95 -23.28
N SER A 408 7.41 13.31 -23.40
CA SER A 408 8.51 12.51 -22.80
C SER A 408 8.40 12.42 -21.27
N ALA A 409 7.97 13.50 -20.61
CA ALA A 409 7.63 13.50 -19.18
C ALA A 409 6.40 12.63 -18.83
N MET A 410 5.54 12.30 -19.80
CA MET A 410 4.46 11.31 -19.66
C MET A 410 4.79 9.93 -20.24
N THR A 411 5.92 9.78 -20.92
CA THR A 411 6.37 8.53 -21.56
C THR A 411 7.77 8.15 -21.11
N ASN A 412 8.05 8.26 -19.80
CA ASN A 412 9.20 7.60 -19.19
C ASN A 412 8.96 6.08 -19.15
N ASN A 413 9.00 5.46 -20.34
CA ASN A 413 8.84 4.05 -20.71
C ASN A 413 7.77 3.19 -20.00
N PHE A 414 6.78 3.80 -19.34
CA PHE A 414 5.91 3.07 -18.41
C PHE A 414 6.75 2.33 -17.35
N ASP A 415 7.76 3.01 -16.79
CA ASP A 415 8.40 2.67 -15.52
C ASP A 415 7.73 3.46 -14.38
N PHE A 416 7.40 2.79 -13.27
CA PHE A 416 6.36 3.25 -12.33
C PHE A 416 6.87 3.63 -10.94
N PHE A 417 8.17 3.56 -10.74
CA PHE A 417 8.85 3.87 -9.49
C PHE A 417 9.98 4.87 -9.77
N PRO A 418 10.41 5.67 -8.78
CA PRO A 418 11.64 6.45 -8.92
C PRO A 418 12.82 5.48 -9.08
N ASN A 419 13.45 5.50 -10.25
CA ASN A 419 14.55 4.60 -10.66
C ASN A 419 15.50 4.28 -9.50
N LEU A 420 15.50 3.02 -9.06
CA LEU A 420 16.52 2.49 -8.17
C LEU A 420 17.77 2.16 -9.00
N PHE A 421 18.46 3.22 -9.44
CA PHE A 421 19.68 3.13 -10.26
C PHE A 421 19.52 2.21 -11.49
N LYS A 422 18.48 2.44 -12.30
CA LYS A 422 18.65 2.24 -13.75
C LYS A 422 19.74 3.20 -14.21
N PRO A 423 20.82 2.72 -14.87
CA PRO A 423 21.68 3.60 -15.67
C PRO A 423 20.77 4.28 -16.70
N GLU A 424 20.80 5.61 -16.77
CA GLU A 424 20.09 6.34 -17.85
C GLU A 424 20.90 6.35 -19.16
N GLU A 425 22.03 5.64 -19.19
CA GLU A 425 23.00 5.60 -20.27
C GLU A 425 23.31 4.14 -20.66
N ASP A 426 22.41 3.54 -21.45
CA ASP A 426 22.80 2.68 -22.58
C ASP A 426 22.63 3.55 -23.82
N ALA A 427 23.72 4.18 -24.26
CA ALA A 427 23.68 5.20 -25.32
C ALA A 427 23.38 4.60 -26.71
N ASN A 428 23.40 3.27 -26.86
CA ASN A 428 23.34 2.59 -28.16
C ASN A 428 22.22 1.52 -28.28
N GLY A 429 21.64 1.08 -27.16
CA GLY A 429 20.55 0.11 -27.06
C GLY A 429 20.97 -1.37 -27.19
N ASN A 430 22.23 -1.73 -26.88
CA ASN A 430 22.76 -3.09 -27.04
C ASN A 430 22.66 -3.96 -25.78
N GLY A 431 22.43 -3.39 -24.59
CA GLY A 431 22.46 -4.12 -23.31
C GLY A 431 23.83 -4.66 -22.88
N ILE A 432 24.93 -4.01 -23.29
CA ILE A 432 26.32 -4.35 -22.98
C ILE A 432 27.05 -3.04 -22.58
N LEU A 433 27.79 -3.07 -21.47
CA LEU A 433 28.52 -1.91 -20.95
C LEU A 433 29.57 -1.37 -21.95
N ASP A 434 29.37 -0.15 -22.47
CA ASP A 434 30.31 0.49 -23.39
C ASP A 434 31.45 1.24 -22.65
N PRO A 435 32.61 1.49 -23.30
CA PRO A 435 33.76 2.16 -22.66
C PRO A 435 33.49 3.64 -22.35
N GLY A 436 32.98 3.92 -21.16
CA GLY A 436 32.67 5.27 -20.67
C GLY A 436 31.37 5.35 -19.87
N GLU A 437 30.55 4.31 -19.92
CA GLU A 437 29.35 4.15 -19.08
C GLU A 437 29.75 3.55 -17.72
N ASP A 438 29.19 4.09 -16.63
CA ASP A 438 29.27 3.49 -15.29
C ASP A 438 27.99 2.68 -15.04
N ILE A 439 28.08 1.45 -14.48
CA ILE A 439 27.24 0.83 -13.42
C ILE A 439 27.47 -0.71 -13.36
N TYR A 440 26.99 -1.33 -12.27
CA TYR A 440 27.25 -2.68 -11.76
C TYR A 440 26.82 -3.84 -12.67
N SER A 441 27.50 -4.99 -12.56
CA SER A 441 27.01 -6.25 -13.12
C SER A 441 27.09 -7.41 -12.13
N VAL A 442 26.22 -8.41 -12.30
CA VAL A 442 26.26 -9.66 -11.54
C VAL A 442 26.92 -10.75 -12.41
N ASN A 443 27.92 -11.45 -11.88
CA ASN A 443 28.56 -12.56 -12.59
C ASN A 443 27.73 -13.86 -12.54
N GLU A 444 28.13 -14.89 -13.30
CA GLU A 444 27.44 -16.20 -13.31
C GLU A 444 27.41 -16.92 -11.94
N GLU A 445 28.16 -16.43 -10.94
CA GLU A 445 28.21 -16.96 -9.57
C GLU A 445 27.30 -16.17 -8.59
N GLY A 446 26.62 -15.11 -9.05
CA GLY A 446 25.71 -14.30 -8.23
C GLY A 446 26.40 -13.19 -7.42
N VAL A 447 27.63 -12.80 -7.79
CA VAL A 447 28.40 -11.72 -7.13
C VAL A 447 28.32 -10.45 -7.96
N THR A 448 27.93 -9.33 -7.34
CA THR A 448 28.05 -7.99 -7.91
C THR A 448 29.52 -7.62 -8.10
N VAL A 449 29.92 -7.43 -9.35
CA VAL A 449 31.27 -7.08 -9.76
C VAL A 449 31.35 -5.58 -9.98
N TYR A 450 32.26 -4.95 -9.23
CA TYR A 450 32.65 -3.56 -9.42
C TYR A 450 33.77 -3.44 -10.45
N ASN A 451 33.72 -2.38 -11.25
CA ASN A 451 34.86 -1.96 -12.05
C ASN A 451 35.99 -1.47 -11.12
N LYS A 452 36.96 -2.35 -10.82
CA LYS A 452 38.16 -2.00 -10.03
C LYS A 452 39.23 -1.44 -10.98
N PRO A 453 40.09 -0.51 -10.53
CA PRO A 453 41.22 -0.06 -11.35
C PRO A 453 42.13 -1.24 -11.75
N GLY A 454 42.02 -1.69 -13.01
CA GLY A 454 42.83 -2.77 -13.59
C GLY A 454 42.12 -4.10 -13.90
N GLU A 455 40.81 -4.25 -13.61
CA GLU A 455 40.05 -5.47 -13.95
C GLU A 455 38.86 -5.12 -14.88
N ASN A 456 38.95 -5.52 -16.16
CA ASN A 456 37.88 -5.34 -17.15
C ASN A 456 36.95 -6.58 -17.20
N TYR A 457 35.64 -6.37 -17.13
CA TYR A 457 34.62 -7.41 -17.26
C TYR A 457 33.76 -7.13 -18.51
N PRO A 458 34.03 -7.79 -19.66
CA PRO A 458 33.46 -7.40 -20.95
C PRO A 458 31.99 -7.81 -21.18
N ASP A 459 31.46 -8.77 -20.41
CA ASP A 459 30.13 -9.36 -20.60
C ASP A 459 29.21 -9.06 -19.40
N ALA A 460 29.30 -7.83 -18.89
CA ALA A 460 28.69 -7.33 -17.66
C ALA A 460 27.20 -6.97 -17.83
N VAL A 461 26.27 -7.80 -17.34
CA VAL A 461 24.82 -7.51 -17.38
C VAL A 461 24.42 -6.56 -16.26
N LEU A 462 23.88 -5.39 -16.65
CA LEU A 462 23.32 -4.37 -15.77
C LEU A 462 21.97 -4.83 -15.20
N ASP A 463 21.98 -5.43 -14.01
CA ASP A 463 20.76 -5.77 -13.27
C ASP A 463 20.82 -5.25 -11.83
N GLY A 464 19.79 -4.51 -11.43
CA GLY A 464 19.66 -3.92 -10.10
C GLY A 464 18.93 -4.87 -9.14
N PRO A 465 18.71 -4.47 -7.88
CA PRO A 465 17.86 -5.23 -6.95
C PRO A 465 16.36 -5.12 -7.34
N ASP A 466 15.99 -5.83 -8.41
CA ASP A 466 14.65 -6.22 -8.91
C ASP A 466 13.45 -5.47 -8.27
N GLN A 467 13.30 -4.18 -8.59
CA GLN A 467 12.16 -3.33 -8.17
C GLN A 467 11.33 -2.81 -9.36
N ASP A 468 11.97 -2.59 -10.51
CA ASP A 468 11.39 -1.86 -11.65
C ASP A 468 10.74 -2.78 -12.70
N ARG A 469 9.69 -3.50 -12.30
CA ARG A 469 8.73 -4.08 -13.26
C ARG A 469 7.67 -3.03 -13.59
N GLY A 470 7.69 -2.51 -14.82
CA GLY A 470 6.67 -1.58 -15.31
C GLY A 470 5.26 -2.14 -15.11
N ALA A 471 4.25 -1.31 -14.81
CA ALA A 471 2.97 -1.79 -14.28
C ALA A 471 2.19 -2.74 -15.20
N ILE A 472 2.45 -2.73 -16.51
CA ILE A 472 1.92 -3.75 -17.44
C ILE A 472 2.61 -5.10 -17.20
N GLU A 473 3.93 -5.12 -17.06
CA GLU A 473 4.69 -6.31 -16.68
C GLU A 473 4.32 -6.78 -15.27
N GLY A 474 4.24 -5.88 -14.28
CA GLY A 474 3.77 -6.18 -12.94
C GLY A 474 2.36 -6.78 -12.93
N ALA A 475 1.42 -6.22 -13.72
CA ALA A 475 0.07 -6.76 -13.87
C ALA A 475 0.04 -8.14 -14.57
N LEU A 476 0.93 -8.37 -15.54
CA LEU A 476 1.10 -9.68 -16.18
C LEU A 476 1.62 -10.72 -15.17
N TRP A 477 2.71 -10.43 -14.46
CA TRP A 477 3.28 -11.30 -13.43
C TRP A 477 2.34 -11.54 -12.23
N ALA A 478 1.49 -10.59 -11.91
CA ALA A 478 0.44 -10.73 -10.90
C ALA A 478 -0.67 -11.70 -11.33
N ILE A 479 -1.31 -11.44 -12.47
CA ILE A 479 -2.57 -12.10 -12.85
C ILE A 479 -2.34 -13.38 -13.66
N VAL A 480 -1.36 -13.41 -14.57
CA VAL A 480 -1.19 -14.53 -15.50
C VAL A 480 -0.78 -15.83 -14.79
N PRO A 481 0.20 -15.85 -13.85
CA PRO A 481 0.55 -17.06 -13.11
C PRO A 481 -0.61 -17.62 -12.28
N LEU A 482 -1.37 -16.74 -11.60
CA LEU A 482 -2.58 -17.12 -10.85
C LEU A 482 -3.61 -17.78 -11.78
N CYS A 483 -3.94 -17.14 -12.91
CA CYS A 483 -4.89 -17.68 -13.89
C CYS A 483 -4.39 -18.98 -14.54
N LEU A 484 -3.09 -19.10 -14.80
CA LEU A 484 -2.47 -20.29 -15.37
C LEU A 484 -2.56 -21.48 -14.42
N ILE A 485 -2.24 -21.29 -13.14
CA ILE A 485 -2.35 -22.34 -12.11
C ILE A 485 -3.80 -22.81 -11.98
N LEU A 486 -4.75 -21.88 -11.91
CA LEU A 486 -6.19 -22.19 -11.88
C LEU A 486 -6.63 -23.02 -13.09
N LEU A 487 -6.19 -22.64 -14.29
CA LEU A 487 -6.50 -23.34 -15.54
C LEU A 487 -5.83 -24.71 -15.63
N ILE A 488 -4.59 -24.87 -15.16
CA ILE A 488 -3.90 -26.16 -15.10
C ILE A 488 -4.64 -27.10 -14.14
N VAL A 489 -5.01 -26.65 -12.95
CA VAL A 489 -5.75 -27.48 -11.99
C VAL A 489 -7.13 -27.87 -12.54
N LEU A 490 -7.84 -26.96 -13.20
CA LEU A 490 -9.14 -27.25 -13.80
C LEU A 490 -9.04 -28.22 -15.01
N ARG A 491 -8.11 -27.98 -15.93
CA ARG A 491 -7.97 -28.73 -17.20
C ARG A 491 -7.23 -30.05 -17.04
N VAL A 492 -6.14 -30.09 -16.26
CA VAL A 492 -5.29 -31.28 -16.08
C VAL A 492 -5.74 -32.05 -14.84
N GLY A 493 -5.89 -31.38 -13.70
CA GLY A 493 -6.25 -32.03 -12.44
C GLY A 493 -7.70 -32.53 -12.43
N LEU A 494 -8.66 -31.63 -12.66
CA LEU A 494 -10.09 -31.94 -12.66
C LEU A 494 -10.62 -32.45 -13.99
N GLN A 495 -9.89 -32.27 -15.09
CA GLN A 495 -10.30 -32.66 -16.45
C GLN A 495 -11.65 -32.03 -16.87
N GLN A 496 -11.91 -30.80 -16.41
CA GLN A 496 -13.07 -30.02 -16.82
C GLN A 496 -12.66 -28.94 -17.80
N ARG A 497 -13.57 -28.58 -18.72
CA ARG A 497 -13.41 -27.41 -19.58
C ARG A 497 -14.07 -26.21 -18.89
N PRO A 498 -13.48 -25.01 -18.92
CA PRO A 498 -14.19 -23.79 -18.54
C PRO A 498 -15.48 -23.69 -19.36
N LYS A 499 -16.58 -23.33 -18.70
CA LYS A 499 -17.91 -23.35 -19.33
C LYS A 499 -18.06 -22.27 -20.41
N HIS A 500 -17.38 -21.14 -20.23
CA HIS A 500 -17.33 -19.98 -21.11
C HIS A 500 -15.86 -19.56 -21.28
N LEU A 501 -15.16 -20.14 -22.26
CA LEU A 501 -13.73 -19.90 -22.50
C LEU A 501 -13.46 -18.50 -23.07
N ASP A 502 -14.41 -17.99 -23.85
CA ASP A 502 -14.43 -16.65 -24.42
C ASP A 502 -14.59 -15.58 -23.34
N GLU A 503 -15.59 -15.72 -22.46
CA GLU A 503 -15.76 -14.85 -21.28
C GLU A 503 -14.53 -14.85 -20.38
N LEU A 504 -13.91 -16.02 -20.18
CA LEU A 504 -12.70 -16.17 -19.37
C LEU A 504 -11.50 -15.42 -19.96
N VAL A 505 -11.21 -15.60 -21.25
CA VAL A 505 -10.07 -14.92 -21.90
C VAL A 505 -10.28 -13.41 -21.90
N ILE A 506 -11.49 -12.94 -22.21
CA ILE A 506 -11.85 -11.52 -22.13
C ILE A 506 -11.67 -11.01 -20.69
N GLY A 507 -12.14 -11.76 -19.68
CA GLY A 507 -11.99 -11.41 -18.27
C GLY A 507 -10.54 -11.27 -17.83
N ILE A 508 -9.67 -12.23 -18.18
CA ILE A 508 -8.24 -12.18 -17.85
C ILE A 508 -7.55 -11.01 -18.55
N SER A 509 -7.79 -10.79 -19.85
CA SER A 509 -7.22 -9.65 -20.57
C SER A 509 -7.69 -8.31 -20.00
N CYS A 510 -8.97 -8.20 -19.63
CA CYS A 510 -9.56 -7.03 -19.00
C CYS A 510 -8.96 -6.78 -17.60
N ALA A 511 -8.70 -7.84 -16.83
CA ALA A 511 -8.05 -7.75 -15.53
C ALA A 511 -6.60 -7.25 -15.64
N VAL A 512 -5.80 -7.77 -16.58
CA VAL A 512 -4.40 -7.33 -16.78
C VAL A 512 -4.35 -5.85 -17.20
N ILE A 513 -5.13 -5.44 -18.20
CA ILE A 513 -5.21 -4.04 -18.64
C ILE A 513 -5.71 -3.15 -17.50
N GLY A 514 -6.75 -3.60 -16.79
CA GLY A 514 -7.31 -2.89 -15.64
C GLY A 514 -6.31 -2.69 -14.51
N MET A 515 -5.54 -3.71 -14.14
CA MET A 515 -4.53 -3.63 -13.08
C MET A 515 -3.35 -2.72 -13.47
N GLY A 516 -2.87 -2.79 -14.73
CA GLY A 516 -1.82 -1.90 -15.22
C GLY A 516 -2.24 -0.42 -15.19
N LEU A 517 -3.45 -0.12 -15.69
CA LEU A 517 -4.03 1.23 -15.58
C LEU A 517 -4.31 1.63 -14.12
N PHE A 518 -4.80 0.73 -13.29
CA PHE A 518 -5.11 1.03 -11.89
C PHE A 518 -3.85 1.41 -11.11
N ASN A 519 -2.75 0.67 -11.29
CA ASN A 519 -1.45 0.98 -10.69
C ASN A 519 -0.89 2.33 -11.19
N LEU A 520 -1.02 2.64 -12.50
CA LEU A 520 -0.71 3.96 -13.08
C LEU A 520 -1.47 5.10 -12.40
N GLY A 521 -2.77 4.89 -12.18
CA GLY A 521 -3.60 5.89 -11.53
C GLY A 521 -3.26 6.09 -10.05
N ILE A 522 -2.80 5.04 -9.36
CA ILE A 522 -2.33 5.16 -7.97
C ILE A 522 -1.08 6.04 -7.91
N SER A 523 -0.05 5.72 -8.70
CA SER A 523 1.24 6.44 -8.64
C SER A 523 1.12 7.91 -9.06
N LEU A 524 0.35 8.22 -10.11
CA LEU A 524 0.14 9.60 -10.56
C LEU A 524 -0.93 10.37 -9.78
N GLY A 525 -1.85 9.66 -9.11
CA GLY A 525 -3.07 10.22 -8.54
C GLY A 525 -3.19 10.06 -7.03
N LEU A 526 -3.52 8.85 -6.57
CA LEU A 526 -3.90 8.62 -5.17
C LEU A 526 -2.74 8.73 -4.17
N THR A 527 -1.55 8.26 -4.52
CA THR A 527 -0.36 8.36 -3.65
C THR A 527 0.07 9.82 -3.45
N PRO A 528 0.38 10.62 -4.49
CA PRO A 528 0.81 12.01 -4.29
C PRO A 528 -0.29 12.88 -3.67
N LEU A 529 -1.57 12.61 -3.97
CA LEU A 529 -2.68 13.26 -3.27
C LEU A 529 -2.68 12.92 -1.77
N GLY A 530 -2.55 11.63 -1.43
CA GLY A 530 -2.50 11.18 -0.03
C GLY A 530 -1.31 11.74 0.74
N GLU A 531 -0.13 11.81 0.13
CA GLU A 531 1.07 12.40 0.72
C GLU A 531 0.94 13.92 0.91
N GLN A 532 0.48 14.65 -0.11
CA GLN A 532 0.21 16.10 -0.01
C GLN A 532 -0.77 16.39 1.12
N LEU A 533 -1.88 15.64 1.19
CA LEU A 533 -2.88 15.82 2.24
C LEU A 533 -2.33 15.45 3.61
N GLY A 534 -1.65 14.30 3.74
CA GLY A 534 -1.05 13.85 4.99
C GLY A 534 -0.06 14.87 5.54
N GLY A 535 0.87 15.34 4.70
CA GLY A 535 1.81 16.39 5.06
C GLY A 535 1.11 17.70 5.40
N ASN A 536 0.23 18.20 4.52
CA ASN A 536 -0.43 19.49 4.70
C ASN A 536 -1.41 19.50 5.90
N VAL A 537 -2.00 18.37 6.30
CA VAL A 537 -2.81 18.26 7.53
C VAL A 537 -1.98 18.56 8.79
N VAL A 538 -0.66 18.31 8.78
CA VAL A 538 0.23 18.65 9.92
C VAL A 538 0.33 20.17 10.13
N SER A 539 0.19 20.98 9.08
CA SER A 539 0.16 22.46 9.19
C SER A 539 -0.97 22.99 10.08
N SER A 540 -1.99 22.17 10.38
CA SER A 540 -3.03 22.56 11.33
C SER A 540 -2.53 22.64 12.78
N PHE A 541 -1.45 21.91 13.16
CA PHE A 541 -0.95 21.81 14.53
C PHE A 541 0.56 21.96 14.75
N ALA A 542 1.36 22.01 13.68
CA ALA A 542 2.80 22.26 13.74
C ALA A 542 3.25 23.13 12.55
N PRO A 543 4.24 24.04 12.72
CA PRO A 543 4.77 24.82 11.61
C PRO A 543 5.54 23.88 10.69
N ILE A 544 5.19 23.89 9.41
CA ILE A 544 5.86 23.07 8.38
C ILE A 544 6.01 23.88 7.09
N GLU A 545 7.02 23.52 6.30
CA GLU A 545 7.00 23.80 4.87
C GLU A 545 5.97 22.87 4.21
N PRO A 546 4.94 23.41 3.52
CA PRO A 546 3.98 22.60 2.79
C PRO A 546 4.66 21.78 1.68
N TRP A 547 4.02 20.69 1.26
CA TRP A 547 4.58 19.82 0.23
C TRP A 547 4.85 20.60 -1.08
N ALA A 548 6.10 20.62 -1.53
CA ALA A 548 6.59 21.34 -2.71
C ALA A 548 6.21 22.84 -2.79
N SER A 549 6.19 23.54 -1.64
CA SER A 549 5.96 24.99 -1.57
C SER A 549 7.12 25.69 -0.85
N GLU A 550 7.62 26.79 -1.40
CA GLU A 550 8.56 27.66 -0.68
C GLU A 550 7.84 28.39 0.47
N GLY A 551 8.42 28.32 1.67
CA GLY A 551 7.99 29.09 2.84
C GLY A 551 7.31 28.26 3.93
N PHE A 552 7.66 28.56 5.19
CA PHE A 552 7.03 27.99 6.37
C PHE A 552 5.61 28.57 6.54
N VAL A 553 4.63 27.70 6.76
CA VAL A 553 3.28 28.09 7.15
C VAL A 553 3.13 27.90 8.65
N ASP A 554 2.83 28.99 9.37
CA ASP A 554 2.52 28.98 10.80
C ASP A 554 1.27 28.12 11.09
N PRO A 555 1.15 27.50 12.29
CA PRO A 555 0.02 26.64 12.62
C PRO A 555 -1.32 27.37 12.46
N MET A 556 -2.23 26.79 11.68
CA MET A 556 -3.55 27.41 11.42
C MET A 556 -4.33 27.74 12.71
N PHE A 557 -4.07 27.00 13.80
CA PHE A 557 -4.61 27.28 15.12
C PHE A 557 -3.50 27.58 16.13
N ALA A 558 -3.63 28.69 16.87
CA ALA A 558 -2.74 29.06 17.97
C ALA A 558 -2.74 28.07 19.17
N SER A 559 -3.57 27.02 19.12
CA SER A 559 -3.59 25.93 20.09
C SER A 559 -3.27 24.62 19.39
N SER A 560 -2.13 24.00 19.72
CA SER A 560 -1.70 22.71 19.18
C SER A 560 -2.77 21.61 19.33
N THR A 561 -3.57 21.65 20.41
CA THR A 561 -4.67 20.71 20.63
C THR A 561 -5.79 20.86 19.58
N ALA A 562 -6.13 22.09 19.19
CA ALA A 562 -7.22 22.34 18.24
C ALA A 562 -6.88 21.81 16.83
N GLY A 563 -5.64 22.02 16.37
CA GLY A 563 -5.14 21.45 15.12
C GLY A 563 -5.10 19.92 15.14
N LYS A 564 -4.63 19.30 16.23
CA LYS A 564 -4.65 17.83 16.37
C LYS A 564 -6.08 17.28 16.33
N CYS A 565 -7.04 17.97 16.94
CA CYS A 565 -8.46 17.62 16.83
C CYS A 565 -8.98 17.75 15.37
N LEU A 566 -8.55 18.76 14.61
CA LEU A 566 -8.90 18.89 13.19
C LEU A 566 -8.32 17.72 12.36
N ALA A 567 -7.06 17.35 12.57
CA ALA A 567 -6.44 16.21 11.89
C ALA A 567 -7.17 14.88 12.18
N ILE A 568 -7.59 14.67 13.42
CA ILE A 568 -8.37 13.49 13.84
C ILE A 568 -9.77 13.50 13.20
N LEU A 569 -10.43 14.67 13.15
CA LEU A 569 -11.72 14.82 12.46
C LEU A 569 -11.60 14.62 10.94
N PHE A 570 -10.49 15.04 10.34
CA PHE A 570 -10.16 14.78 8.94
C PHE A 570 -10.04 13.28 8.68
N GLY A 571 -9.22 12.57 9.48
CA GLY A 571 -9.09 11.12 9.41
C GLY A 571 -10.41 10.37 9.60
N PHE A 572 -11.29 10.87 10.48
CA PHE A 572 -12.63 10.32 10.66
C PHE A 572 -13.49 10.42 9.39
N ILE A 573 -13.62 11.62 8.80
CA ILE A 573 -14.47 11.83 7.62
C ILE A 573 -13.89 11.13 6.40
N LEU A 574 -12.56 11.17 6.23
CA LEU A 574 -11.84 10.44 5.20
C LEU A 574 -12.13 8.93 5.31
N GLY A 575 -11.96 8.34 6.50
CA GLY A 575 -12.17 6.91 6.73
C GLY A 575 -13.62 6.48 6.51
N TYR A 576 -14.58 7.29 6.96
CA TYR A 576 -16.00 7.08 6.71
C TYR A 576 -16.32 7.08 5.21
N GLY A 577 -15.83 8.10 4.48
CA GLY A 577 -16.02 8.25 3.03
C GLY A 577 -15.38 7.13 2.22
N ALA A 578 -14.12 6.82 2.51
CA ALA A 578 -13.37 5.73 1.88
C ALA A 578 -14.07 4.38 2.04
N THR A 579 -14.64 4.13 3.22
CA THR A 579 -15.35 2.88 3.49
C THR A 579 -16.69 2.77 2.77
N LEU A 580 -17.45 3.87 2.67
CA LEU A 580 -18.70 3.87 1.91
C LEU A 580 -18.48 3.77 0.40
N ALA A 581 -17.34 4.24 -0.10
CA ALA A 581 -16.92 4.08 -1.49
C ALA A 581 -16.56 2.63 -1.85
N GLU A 582 -16.26 1.77 -0.87
CA GLU A 582 -15.64 0.47 -1.12
C GLU A 582 -16.60 -0.53 -1.83
N PRO A 583 -16.33 -0.92 -3.09
CA PRO A 583 -17.21 -1.85 -3.82
C PRO A 583 -17.33 -3.23 -3.15
N ALA A 584 -16.27 -3.71 -2.49
CA ALA A 584 -16.30 -4.99 -1.80
C ALA A 584 -17.29 -5.00 -0.61
N LEU A 585 -17.35 -3.92 0.16
CA LEU A 585 -18.29 -3.77 1.28
C LEU A 585 -19.74 -3.71 0.80
N ASN A 586 -19.97 -3.04 -0.33
CA ASN A 586 -21.28 -2.95 -0.99
C ASN A 586 -21.81 -4.35 -1.40
N ALA A 587 -20.92 -5.25 -1.84
CA ALA A 587 -21.23 -6.64 -2.20
C ALA A 587 -21.40 -7.56 -0.98
N LEU A 588 -20.54 -7.43 0.04
CA LEU A 588 -20.70 -8.11 1.33
C LEU A 588 -22.07 -7.80 1.93
N GLY A 589 -22.46 -6.52 1.97
CA GLY A 589 -23.73 -6.06 2.52
C GLY A 589 -24.95 -6.72 1.87
N ALA A 590 -24.96 -6.83 0.54
CA ALA A 590 -26.03 -7.52 -0.19
C ALA A 590 -26.08 -9.03 0.10
N THR A 591 -24.92 -9.64 0.35
CA THR A 591 -24.81 -11.08 0.66
C THR A 591 -25.30 -11.38 2.07
N VAL A 592 -24.91 -10.57 3.06
CA VAL A 592 -25.39 -10.68 4.45
C VAL A 592 -26.89 -10.43 4.54
N GLU A 593 -27.44 -9.42 3.84
CA GLU A 593 -28.89 -9.17 3.82
C GLU A 593 -29.67 -10.35 3.25
N LYS A 594 -29.16 -10.99 2.20
CA LYS A 594 -29.76 -12.19 1.60
C LYS A 594 -29.71 -13.41 2.53
N ILE A 595 -28.61 -13.62 3.25
CA ILE A 595 -28.43 -14.75 4.19
C ILE A 595 -29.26 -14.55 5.46
N THR A 596 -29.37 -13.32 5.95
CA THR A 596 -30.15 -12.98 7.15
C THR A 596 -31.65 -12.79 6.88
N VAL A 597 -32.13 -13.09 5.67
CA VAL A 597 -33.54 -12.93 5.24
C VAL A 597 -34.05 -11.50 5.53
N GLY A 598 -33.21 -10.49 5.27
CA GLY A 598 -33.52 -9.08 5.51
C GLY A 598 -33.43 -8.62 6.98
N ALA A 599 -33.15 -9.51 7.94
CA ALA A 599 -32.99 -9.12 9.34
C ALA A 599 -31.79 -8.18 9.56
N PHE A 600 -30.76 -8.28 8.73
CA PHE A 600 -29.62 -7.36 8.71
C PHE A 600 -29.56 -6.62 7.37
N LYS A 601 -30.14 -5.41 7.32
CA LYS A 601 -30.20 -4.60 6.10
C LYS A 601 -28.80 -4.18 5.64
N LYS A 602 -28.53 -4.24 4.33
CA LYS A 602 -27.26 -3.82 3.72
C LYS A 602 -26.80 -2.43 4.16
N ASN A 603 -27.71 -1.44 4.16
CA ASN A 603 -27.37 -0.08 4.56
C ASN A 603 -26.96 0.02 6.03
N LEU A 604 -27.58 -0.78 6.91
CA LEU A 604 -27.19 -0.83 8.33
C LEU A 604 -25.77 -1.39 8.48
N LEU A 605 -25.42 -2.43 7.72
CA LEU A 605 -24.06 -3.00 7.72
C LEU A 605 -23.04 -1.95 7.25
N MET A 606 -23.26 -1.34 6.08
CA MET A 606 -22.34 -0.36 5.51
C MET A 606 -22.10 0.84 6.44
N GLN A 607 -23.17 1.38 7.05
CA GLN A 607 -23.08 2.50 7.99
C GLN A 607 -22.36 2.13 9.29
N THR A 608 -22.62 0.93 9.81
CA THR A 608 -21.95 0.41 11.02
C THR A 608 -20.45 0.22 10.79
N VAL A 609 -20.08 -0.37 9.65
CA VAL A 609 -18.70 -0.63 9.25
C VAL A 609 -17.96 0.68 8.96
N ALA A 610 -18.54 1.60 8.18
CA ALA A 610 -17.94 2.91 7.90
C ALA A 610 -17.70 3.74 9.17
N THR A 611 -18.63 3.71 10.13
CA THR A 611 -18.43 4.35 11.44
C THR A 611 -17.30 3.68 12.23
N GLY A 612 -17.17 2.36 12.13
CA GLY A 612 -16.05 1.62 12.72
C GLY A 612 -14.70 2.03 12.13
N VAL A 613 -14.56 2.01 10.80
CA VAL A 613 -13.33 2.44 10.11
C VAL A 613 -12.99 3.89 10.45
N ALA A 614 -13.98 4.78 10.45
CA ALA A 614 -13.79 6.20 10.77
C ALA A 614 -13.17 6.40 12.16
N ILE A 615 -13.65 5.69 13.19
CA ILE A 615 -13.07 5.70 14.54
C ILE A 615 -11.66 5.10 14.53
N GLY A 616 -11.44 4.02 13.77
CA GLY A 616 -10.13 3.37 13.62
C GLY A 616 -9.07 4.28 13.01
N ILE A 617 -9.36 4.89 11.85
CA ILE A 617 -8.46 5.82 11.16
C ILE A 617 -8.26 7.10 11.97
N ALA A 618 -9.31 7.65 12.61
CA ALA A 618 -9.16 8.77 13.53
C ALA A 618 -8.21 8.45 14.69
N THR A 619 -8.27 7.22 15.23
CA THR A 619 -7.34 6.73 16.26
C THR A 619 -5.92 6.53 15.70
N GLY A 620 -5.78 6.11 14.45
CA GLY A 620 -4.48 6.01 13.77
C GLY A 620 -3.84 7.36 13.44
N VAL A 621 -4.63 8.37 13.06
CA VAL A 621 -4.15 9.76 12.95
C VAL A 621 -3.76 10.29 14.33
N ALA A 622 -4.52 9.96 15.39
CA ALA A 622 -4.14 10.28 16.76
C ALA A 622 -2.82 9.61 17.20
N LYS A 623 -2.55 8.35 16.78
CA LYS A 623 -1.26 7.66 17.01
C LYS A 623 -0.10 8.53 16.55
N ILE A 624 -0.15 9.01 15.31
CA ILE A 624 0.93 9.79 14.70
C ILE A 624 0.98 11.20 15.32
N ALA A 625 -0.16 11.90 15.42
CA ALA A 625 -0.23 13.27 15.92
C ALA A 625 0.12 13.43 17.42
N PHE A 626 -0.01 12.38 18.23
CA PHE A 626 0.41 12.36 19.64
C PHE A 626 1.65 11.50 19.92
N ASN A 627 2.25 10.89 18.88
CA ASN A 627 3.38 9.96 18.99
C ASN A 627 3.16 8.85 20.04
N LEU A 628 2.03 8.14 19.94
CA LEU A 628 1.64 7.07 20.85
C LEU A 628 2.18 5.71 20.37
N ASP A 629 2.64 4.87 21.29
CA ASP A 629 3.00 3.50 20.92
C ASP A 629 1.79 2.71 20.42
N LEU A 630 1.99 1.93 19.36
CA LEU A 630 0.93 1.15 18.72
C LEU A 630 0.31 0.09 19.65
N TRP A 631 1.05 -0.45 20.62
CA TRP A 631 0.55 -1.51 21.50
C TRP A 631 -0.61 -1.05 22.40
N TYR A 632 -0.62 0.21 22.85
CA TYR A 632 -1.72 0.80 23.62
C TYR A 632 -3.04 0.84 22.83
N LEU A 633 -2.95 0.93 21.50
CA LEU A 633 -4.09 1.07 20.60
C LEU A 633 -4.53 -0.28 20.02
N LEU A 634 -3.69 -1.31 20.04
CA LEU A 634 -4.03 -2.67 19.60
C LEU A 634 -4.49 -3.58 20.74
N VAL A 635 -3.72 -3.71 21.82
CA VAL A 635 -3.92 -4.79 22.81
C VAL A 635 -5.22 -4.65 23.61
N PRO A 636 -5.60 -3.45 24.13
CA PRO A 636 -6.87 -3.31 24.84
C PRO A 636 -8.11 -3.53 23.93
N PRO A 637 -8.22 -2.95 22.72
CA PRO A 637 -9.33 -3.24 21.81
C PRO A 637 -9.43 -4.70 21.39
N TYR A 638 -8.32 -5.40 21.11
CA TYR A 638 -8.36 -6.84 20.82
C TYR A 638 -8.78 -7.70 22.03
N THR A 639 -8.43 -7.28 23.25
CA THR A 639 -8.90 -7.93 24.48
C THR A 639 -10.43 -7.77 24.64
N ILE A 640 -10.96 -6.57 24.36
CA ILE A 640 -12.41 -6.32 24.32
C ILE A 640 -13.08 -7.15 23.22
N LEU A 641 -12.48 -7.26 22.04
CA LEU A 641 -12.99 -8.08 20.94
C LEU A 641 -13.11 -9.57 21.28
N ILE A 642 -12.19 -10.13 22.06
CA ILE A 642 -12.29 -11.51 22.55
C ILE A 642 -13.56 -11.68 23.42
N LEU A 643 -13.84 -10.74 24.32
CA LEU A 643 -15.03 -10.76 25.18
C LEU A 643 -16.33 -10.60 24.38
N ILE A 644 -16.37 -9.69 23.41
CA ILE A 644 -17.55 -9.49 22.55
C ILE A 644 -17.78 -10.70 21.62
N THR A 645 -16.71 -11.31 21.10
CA THR A 645 -16.76 -12.52 20.26
C THR A 645 -17.31 -13.73 21.04
N PHE A 646 -17.00 -13.82 22.34
CA PHE A 646 -17.59 -14.83 23.21
C PHE A 646 -19.12 -14.70 23.32
N LEU A 647 -19.62 -13.48 23.53
CA LEU A 647 -21.05 -13.16 23.69
C LEU A 647 -21.87 -13.27 22.39
N SER A 648 -21.24 -13.15 21.23
CA SER A 648 -21.87 -13.09 19.90
C SER A 648 -22.20 -14.49 19.34
N SER A 649 -23.14 -14.61 18.38
CA SER A 649 -23.38 -15.88 17.67
C SER A 649 -22.32 -16.12 16.57
N GLU A 650 -22.17 -17.36 16.10
CA GLU A 650 -21.22 -17.68 15.02
C GLU A 650 -21.49 -16.86 13.75
N ASP A 651 -22.75 -16.63 13.35
CA ASP A 651 -23.07 -15.84 12.16
C ASP A 651 -22.56 -14.39 12.29
N PHE A 652 -22.86 -13.70 13.40
CA PHE A 652 -22.37 -12.33 13.63
C PHE A 652 -20.85 -12.28 13.79
N VAL A 653 -20.21 -13.33 14.32
CA VAL A 653 -18.74 -13.44 14.38
C VAL A 653 -18.15 -13.61 12.99
N ASN A 654 -18.69 -14.50 12.16
CA ASN A 654 -18.28 -14.66 10.77
C ASN A 654 -18.44 -13.34 9.99
N PHE A 655 -19.58 -12.65 10.12
CA PHE A 655 -19.82 -11.38 9.41
C PHE A 655 -18.94 -10.24 9.92
N GLY A 656 -18.81 -10.08 11.25
CA GLY A 656 -18.08 -8.97 11.86
C GLY A 656 -16.57 -9.02 11.63
N TRP A 657 -15.98 -10.20 11.72
CA TRP A 657 -14.54 -10.37 11.49
C TRP A 657 -14.18 -10.32 10.00
N ASP A 658 -14.99 -10.88 9.09
CA ASP A 658 -14.76 -10.71 7.65
C ASP A 658 -15.04 -9.26 7.18
N SER A 659 -15.95 -8.52 7.83
CA SER A 659 -16.23 -7.12 7.48
C SER A 659 -14.98 -6.23 7.56
N ALA A 660 -14.07 -6.50 8.50
CA ALA A 660 -12.81 -5.75 8.61
C ALA A 660 -11.87 -5.99 7.43
N GLY A 661 -11.77 -7.24 6.96
CA GLY A 661 -10.98 -7.53 5.75
C GLY A 661 -11.58 -6.84 4.52
N VAL A 662 -12.90 -6.78 4.43
CA VAL A 662 -13.61 -6.19 3.29
C VAL A 662 -13.49 -4.64 3.22
N THR A 663 -13.06 -3.95 4.27
CA THR A 663 -12.87 -2.48 4.24
C THR A 663 -11.54 -2.00 3.64
N THR A 664 -10.60 -2.93 3.42
CA THR A 664 -9.20 -2.66 3.04
C THR A 664 -8.99 -2.71 1.52
N GLY A 665 -9.97 -2.19 0.78
CA GLY A 665 -9.98 -2.31 -0.67
C GLY A 665 -9.11 -1.28 -1.41
N PRO A 666 -9.24 -1.24 -2.75
CA PRO A 666 -8.25 -0.65 -3.66
C PRO A 666 -8.02 0.86 -3.46
N ILE A 667 -8.99 1.58 -2.91
CA ILE A 667 -8.90 3.04 -2.74
C ILE A 667 -8.41 3.39 -1.34
N THR A 668 -8.89 2.69 -0.31
CA THR A 668 -8.59 2.97 1.10
C THR A 668 -7.12 2.70 1.42
N VAL A 669 -6.54 1.60 0.92
CA VAL A 669 -5.15 1.24 1.24
C VAL A 669 -4.12 2.27 0.74
N PRO A 670 -4.06 2.65 -0.56
CA PRO A 670 -3.13 3.67 -1.03
C PRO A 670 -3.30 4.99 -0.30
N LEU A 671 -4.54 5.47 -0.18
CA LEU A 671 -4.82 6.79 0.37
C LEU A 671 -4.43 6.90 1.85
N VAL A 672 -4.72 5.88 2.66
CA VAL A 672 -4.45 5.91 4.11
C VAL A 672 -2.99 5.62 4.42
N LEU A 673 -2.29 4.78 3.65
CA LEU A 673 -0.84 4.59 3.77
C LEU A 673 -0.08 5.86 3.38
N ALA A 674 -0.39 6.44 2.21
CA ALA A 674 0.22 7.69 1.74
C ALA A 674 -0.02 8.85 2.73
N MET A 675 -1.24 8.96 3.27
CA MET A 675 -1.55 9.92 4.35
C MET A 675 -0.74 9.64 5.62
N GLY A 676 -0.64 8.38 6.07
CA GLY A 676 0.12 8.01 7.27
C GLY A 676 1.61 8.36 7.16
N LEU A 677 2.21 8.10 6.00
CA LEU A 677 3.59 8.50 5.67
C LEU A 677 3.74 10.03 5.58
N GLY A 678 2.81 10.71 4.91
CA GLY A 678 2.79 12.18 4.79
C GLY A 678 2.75 12.87 6.15
N ILE A 679 1.89 12.40 7.06
CA ILE A 679 1.85 12.90 8.45
C ILE A 679 3.18 12.55 9.14
N GLY A 680 3.61 11.28 9.11
CA GLY A 680 4.77 10.81 9.86
C GLY A 680 6.09 11.51 9.51
N SER A 681 6.34 11.72 8.20
CA SER A 681 7.52 12.43 7.69
C SER A 681 7.61 13.88 8.16
N LYS A 682 6.47 14.56 8.38
CA LYS A 682 6.40 15.95 8.83
C LYS A 682 6.31 16.10 10.36
N THR A 683 5.83 15.08 11.09
CA THR A 683 5.83 15.07 12.56
C THR A 683 7.08 14.48 13.19
N GLY A 684 8.03 13.96 12.39
CA GLY A 684 9.19 13.22 12.90
C GLY A 684 8.82 11.88 13.55
N ALA A 685 7.66 11.31 13.19
CA ALA A 685 7.26 10.00 13.70
C ALA A 685 8.02 8.91 12.95
N ILE A 686 8.61 7.97 13.70
CA ILE A 686 9.55 6.97 13.17
C ILE A 686 8.87 6.04 12.15
N ASP A 687 7.56 5.79 12.30
CA ASP A 687 6.75 5.04 11.33
C ASP A 687 5.35 5.65 11.09
N GLY A 688 5.00 5.82 9.81
CA GLY A 688 3.64 6.16 9.37
C GLY A 688 2.65 4.97 9.42
N PHE A 689 3.16 3.77 9.71
CA PHE A 689 2.40 2.52 9.74
C PHE A 689 1.59 2.32 11.04
N GLY A 690 0.63 1.39 10.99
CA GLY A 690 -0.32 1.04 12.04
C GLY A 690 -1.69 1.70 11.90
N VAL A 691 -1.89 2.59 10.93
CA VAL A 691 -3.17 3.28 10.70
C VAL A 691 -4.20 2.32 10.09
N LEU A 692 -3.79 1.44 9.16
CA LEU A 692 -4.67 0.43 8.56
C LEU A 692 -5.08 -0.64 9.57
N ALA A 693 -4.15 -1.05 10.43
CA ALA A 693 -4.43 -1.96 11.54
C ALA A 693 -5.57 -1.45 12.43
N LEU A 694 -5.53 -0.17 12.80
CA LEU A 694 -6.55 0.47 13.62
C LEU A 694 -7.86 0.66 12.84
N ALA A 695 -7.79 0.97 11.55
CA ALA A 695 -8.92 1.00 10.63
C ALA A 695 -9.70 -0.34 10.61
N SER A 696 -9.01 -1.48 10.68
CA SER A 696 -9.62 -2.81 10.69
C SER A 696 -10.26 -3.20 12.02
N ILE A 697 -9.81 -2.68 13.17
CA ILE A 697 -10.37 -3.05 14.50
C ILE A 697 -11.77 -2.49 14.70
N GLY A 698 -11.99 -1.23 14.32
CA GLY A 698 -13.26 -0.52 14.52
C GLY A 698 -14.49 -1.24 13.95
N PRO A 699 -14.47 -1.69 12.68
CA PRO A 699 -15.54 -2.49 12.07
C PRO A 699 -15.92 -3.73 12.85
N ILE A 700 -14.95 -4.47 13.39
CA ILE A 700 -15.22 -5.70 14.15
C ILE A 700 -16.01 -5.34 15.42
N ILE A 701 -15.57 -4.30 16.14
CA ILE A 701 -16.23 -3.84 17.37
C ILE A 701 -17.65 -3.36 17.04
N THR A 702 -17.82 -2.53 16.01
CA THR A 702 -19.13 -1.94 15.68
C THR A 702 -20.12 -2.98 15.16
N VAL A 703 -19.71 -3.86 14.23
CA VAL A 703 -20.59 -4.92 13.69
C VAL A 703 -21.01 -5.92 14.75
N LEU A 704 -20.08 -6.39 15.60
CA LEU A 704 -20.45 -7.29 16.69
C LEU A 704 -21.37 -6.62 17.71
N THR A 705 -21.12 -5.35 18.05
CA THR A 705 -21.98 -4.57 18.96
C THR A 705 -23.40 -4.41 18.39
N VAL A 706 -23.53 -4.07 17.10
CA VAL A 706 -24.84 -3.98 16.45
C VAL A 706 -25.51 -5.35 16.34
N GLY A 707 -24.77 -6.43 16.09
CA GLY A 707 -25.28 -7.80 16.12
C GLY A 707 -25.88 -8.18 17.47
N LEU A 708 -25.24 -7.80 18.58
CA LEU A 708 -25.77 -7.99 19.93
C LEU A 708 -27.02 -7.14 20.21
N ILE A 709 -27.10 -5.92 19.66
CA ILE A 709 -28.29 -5.05 19.79
C ILE A 709 -29.47 -5.60 18.98
N VAL A 710 -29.24 -6.00 17.72
CA VAL A 710 -30.28 -6.60 16.85
C VAL A 710 -30.82 -7.88 17.46
N ARG A 711 -29.96 -8.75 18.01
CA ARG A 711 -30.36 -9.97 18.72
C ARG A 711 -31.24 -9.70 19.97
N LYS A 712 -31.10 -8.55 20.61
CA LYS A 712 -31.92 -8.16 21.79
C LYS A 712 -33.32 -7.66 21.44
N LYS A 713 -33.66 -7.43 20.18
CA LYS A 713 -35.04 -7.22 19.72
C LYS A 713 -35.63 -8.56 19.25
N PRO A 714 -36.35 -9.32 20.09
CA PRO A 714 -37.24 -10.36 19.57
C PRO A 714 -38.29 -9.72 18.66
N LYS A 715 -38.84 -10.51 17.72
CA LYS A 715 -40.04 -10.13 16.95
C LYS A 715 -41.11 -9.63 17.94
N THR A 716 -41.61 -8.43 17.73
CA THR A 716 -42.72 -7.86 18.50
C THR A 716 -44.02 -8.10 17.72
N ASP A 717 -44.84 -9.01 18.23
CA ASP A 717 -46.31 -9.01 18.18
C ASP A 717 -47.08 -9.05 16.82
N GLU A 718 -46.49 -9.51 15.72
CA GLU A 718 -47.26 -9.81 14.48
C GLU A 718 -47.65 -11.29 14.28
N ASP A 719 -46.84 -12.27 14.73
CA ASP A 719 -47.16 -13.70 14.51
C ASP A 719 -48.28 -14.22 15.44
N ASP A 720 -48.37 -13.75 16.70
CA ASP A 720 -49.43 -14.18 17.64
C ASP A 720 -50.83 -13.67 17.24
N ASN A 721 -50.90 -12.54 16.53
CA ASN A 721 -52.16 -11.99 16.03
C ASN A 721 -52.70 -12.76 14.81
N LEU A 722 -51.88 -13.55 14.13
CA LEU A 722 -52.33 -14.48 13.08
C LEU A 722 -52.88 -15.77 13.68
N ALA A 723 -52.16 -16.39 14.62
CA ALA A 723 -52.62 -17.60 15.32
C ALA A 723 -53.95 -17.35 16.08
N THR A 724 -54.13 -16.17 16.67
CA THR A 724 -55.38 -15.81 17.38
C THR A 724 -56.54 -15.48 16.43
N ARG A 725 -56.27 -15.14 15.16
CA ARG A 725 -57.30 -14.86 14.13
C ARG A 725 -57.71 -16.08 13.30
N GLU A 726 -56.93 -17.16 13.32
CA GLU A 726 -57.33 -18.45 12.75
C GLU A 726 -58.05 -19.35 13.78
N ALA A 727 -58.09 -18.93 15.05
CA ALA A 727 -58.74 -19.64 16.17
C ALA A 727 -60.01 -18.95 16.72
N ALA A 728 -60.51 -17.91 16.03
CA ALA A 728 -61.70 -17.12 16.39
C ALA A 728 -62.63 -16.90 15.18
#